data_AF-Q841Z0-F1
#
_entry.id   AF-Q841Z0-F1
#
_cell.length_a   1.000
_cell.length_b   1.000
_cell.length_c   1.000
_cell.angle_alpha   90.00
_cell.angle_beta   90.00
_cell.angle_gamma   90.00
#
_symmetry.space_group_name_H-M   'P 1'
#
loop_
_entity.id
_entity.type
_entity.pdbx_description
1 polymer ?
#
loop_
_entity_poly.entity_id
_entity_poly.type
_entity_poly.pdbx_seq_one_letter_code
_entity_poly.pdbx_strand_id
1 'polypeptide(L)'
;MLNKTDVSMLYITIMGMASEGDGNKYWLDYANNNSLGVSSLANIMLDSPGAAKFFGDSLLAGNEKDFVTKIYSIALGNTSDVDGINYWTKAITGGGEFTDSKGNVISVASLSKGDLIGAMINSMVNGGSAESKAIFEAKAAASDYFADATLGKDISGLDEGTTSKLISEINSASDLDKVKSEIDGLKESIDEAGLNKIALTTENDTITGTEGGDLISGVVGTAAESTLNPGDKIDGGAGNDVLKVDLKNNFKGLKDDGYIKNIEKLSLTNSSVSNRTFDAKGIDGLQTVALSGEKGISVTNLANIVDVEVNGFKGTNFNVDSIYADKVLDGSADVQNLKVNGVGAKGASVAITADKIETLNLNTTGSQSFVSADVASISVKGNANLSLATGAKTTTLDASSFGGALDADLSTSASVTSIKGGNGNDKITIKDVAVNVAIDGGAGNDELVIKGSTADTLQPTLTNIEKVTIDGNTKDLTLSLKKAQSVTELSFKNIAKTVTESNGNVETVNILANNATDKAVTINDESLKTINFSDVDDKGASVAAKGKIVADKATELTINSNKVTLASDAVVQAANATKIDINAAKDTVGLTLGGVAKLTDLTVNNKGAFALTGANATDLDSVKNLSVNTEGAFSIATATSLKNLNNLSLNGVSADLNSVNVGTATLASLEANINVSGEFKLGTTTAKGDVDFNIENVGALTLGAITSSTGNASVIISSATGNVTLGAVSATQGNLTLNAGNTLGNITIGALKGDIVSVDLGGVLGTINSDANNKVSITSNEVTYVGSEISKNVVEITAAAGGTDLNAQVIGGAAADDALTIIGKGDTQTITASGDLSGGTLTLTLTEATKLSSLDISGVKGLSAATAIDLKNVSVENKLIVDIQGSDAAETITANSTSATLTAITLSGDLGGGANTVTVAPDAAAVAITTIDLSGLSATGGTLSGTITHNAAQTALTTIKGSAGNDTITIGIANADLTVTGGAGNDVFNVTAAKIVTANTPEHATITDFSAGDSIKFAASVTAYKHSTVDLSGKADLKSAIAAVLTDSDEATTVYGFTYNNESYLYYNVATTTATAAANDVLVKLTGTTVDLDSLTVTNNDIVFA
;
A
#
# COMPACT_ATOMS: atom_id res chain seq x y z
N MET A 1 10.29 37.18 52.16
CA MET A 1 10.27 36.19 53.26
C MET A 1 10.55 34.84 52.63
N LEU A 2 11.40 34.05 53.27
CA LEU A 2 11.70 32.70 52.80
C LEU A 2 10.53 31.77 53.15
N ASN A 3 10.34 30.76 52.30
CA ASN A 3 9.43 29.65 52.55
C ASN A 3 10.21 28.39 52.95
N LYS A 4 9.47 27.35 53.30
CA LYS A 4 10.02 26.04 53.70
C LYS A 4 10.92 25.42 52.63
N THR A 5 10.46 25.43 51.38
CA THR A 5 11.18 24.89 50.22
C THR A 5 12.52 25.61 50.01
N ASP A 6 12.60 26.92 50.26
CA ASP A 6 13.87 27.68 50.22
C ASP A 6 14.91 27.11 51.20
N VAL A 7 14.47 26.72 52.39
CA VAL A 7 15.33 26.09 53.41
C VAL A 7 15.70 24.67 53.02
N SER A 8 14.77 23.88 52.47
CA SER A 8 15.07 22.53 51.96
C SER A 8 16.06 22.55 50.80
N MET A 9 15.93 23.50 49.86
CA MET A 9 16.92 23.71 48.79
C MET A 9 18.31 24.02 49.35
N LEU A 10 18.40 24.81 50.43
CA LEU A 10 19.67 25.10 51.10
C LEU A 10 20.23 23.88 51.83
N TYR A 11 19.41 23.08 52.51
CA TYR A 11 19.85 21.82 53.12
C TYR A 11 20.43 20.84 52.10
N ILE A 12 19.73 20.65 50.98
CA ILE A 12 20.22 19.81 49.89
C ILE A 12 21.56 20.36 49.39
N THR A 13 21.63 21.66 49.11
CA THR A 13 22.80 22.29 48.50
C THR A 13 24.02 22.37 49.44
N ILE A 14 23.80 22.61 50.73
CA ILE A 14 24.87 22.89 51.72
C ILE A 14 25.23 21.66 52.55
N MET A 15 24.27 20.79 52.84
CA MET A 15 24.45 19.65 53.73
C MET A 15 24.35 18.30 53.00
N GLY A 16 23.90 18.28 51.74
CA GLY A 16 23.74 17.04 50.96
C GLY A 16 22.75 16.06 51.57
N MET A 17 21.74 16.57 52.27
CA MET A 17 20.69 15.80 52.91
C MET A 17 19.39 16.59 52.94
N ALA A 18 18.26 15.90 53.12
CA ALA A 18 17.01 16.58 53.43
C ALA A 18 17.08 17.24 54.80
N SER A 19 16.34 18.34 54.92
CA SER A 19 16.09 18.98 56.20
C SER A 19 15.16 18.11 57.06
N GLU A 20 15.60 17.74 58.25
CA GLU A 20 14.71 17.30 59.34
C GLU A 20 13.73 18.41 59.72
N GLY A 21 12.54 18.04 60.21
CA GLY A 21 11.45 19.00 60.45
C GLY A 21 11.83 20.14 61.39
N ASP A 22 12.37 19.83 62.56
CA ASP A 22 12.77 20.85 63.54
C ASP A 22 13.93 21.72 63.03
N GLY A 23 14.86 21.12 62.28
CA GLY A 23 15.95 21.84 61.64
C GLY A 23 15.46 22.81 60.57
N ASN A 24 14.59 22.36 59.66
CA ASN A 24 13.95 23.20 58.66
C ASN A 24 13.25 24.39 59.32
N LYS A 25 12.42 24.10 60.33
CA LYS A 25 11.68 25.12 61.07
C LYS A 25 12.62 26.11 61.76
N TYR A 26 13.67 25.64 62.41
CA TYR A 26 14.67 26.50 63.06
C TYR A 26 15.28 27.50 62.06
N TRP A 27 15.78 27.01 60.91
CA TRP A 27 16.41 27.87 59.92
C TRP A 27 15.43 28.81 59.23
N LEU A 28 14.19 28.37 58.99
CA LEU A 28 13.11 29.18 58.44
C LEU A 28 12.74 30.34 59.39
N ASP A 29 12.50 30.02 60.66
CA ASP A 29 12.18 31.02 61.70
C ASP A 29 13.35 31.99 61.89
N TYR A 30 14.58 31.46 61.94
CA TYR A 30 15.79 32.27 62.06
C TYR A 30 15.91 33.26 60.90
N ALA A 31 15.70 32.80 59.67
CA ALA A 31 15.79 33.65 58.48
C ALA A 31 14.70 34.72 58.45
N ASN A 32 13.45 34.35 58.72
CA ASN A 32 12.32 35.28 58.67
C ASN A 32 12.36 36.30 59.82
N ASN A 33 12.74 35.90 61.03
CA ASN A 33 12.91 36.83 62.17
C ASN A 33 14.03 37.85 61.94
N ASN A 34 15.06 37.48 61.16
CA ASN A 34 16.19 38.35 60.81
C ASN A 34 16.07 38.97 59.40
N SER A 35 14.94 38.78 58.70
CA SER A 35 14.70 39.29 57.34
C SER A 35 15.79 38.91 56.32
N LEU A 36 16.34 37.70 56.43
CA LEU A 36 17.39 37.19 55.55
C LEU A 36 16.82 36.66 54.23
N GLY A 37 17.55 36.87 53.13
CA GLY A 37 17.31 36.17 51.85
C GLY A 37 18.13 34.89 51.73
N VAL A 38 17.92 34.12 50.66
CA VAL A 38 18.57 32.81 50.41
C VAL A 38 20.09 32.90 50.55
N SER A 39 20.73 33.89 49.90
CA SER A 39 22.19 34.05 49.95
C SER A 39 22.73 34.38 51.35
N SER A 40 22.03 35.23 52.10
CA SER A 40 22.44 35.62 53.45
C SER A 40 22.30 34.45 54.43
N LEU A 41 21.22 33.67 54.30
CA LEU A 41 21.03 32.45 55.09
C LEU A 41 22.06 31.38 54.70
N ALA A 42 22.35 31.21 53.42
CA ALA A 42 23.37 30.27 52.93
C ALA A 42 24.75 30.53 53.56
N ASN A 43 25.17 31.80 53.64
CA ASN A 43 26.43 32.17 54.31
C ASN A 43 26.44 31.72 55.79
N ILE A 44 25.34 31.93 56.51
CA ILE A 44 25.25 31.55 57.92
C ILE A 44 25.22 30.02 58.08
N MET A 45 24.51 29.30 57.21
CA MET A 45 24.47 27.84 57.23
C MET A 45 25.83 27.21 56.88
N LEU A 46 26.62 27.84 56.00
CA LEU A 46 27.98 27.39 55.66
C LEU A 46 28.95 27.44 56.85
N ASP A 47 28.74 28.36 57.80
CA ASP A 47 29.53 28.45 59.03
C ASP A 47 29.13 27.41 60.10
N SER A 48 28.09 26.62 59.84
CA SER A 48 27.64 25.59 60.77
C SER A 48 28.61 24.40 60.83
N PRO A 49 28.68 23.69 61.98
CA PRO A 49 29.49 22.48 62.11
C PRO A 49 29.13 21.39 61.08
N GLY A 50 27.83 21.30 60.72
CA GLY A 50 27.35 20.37 59.71
C GLY A 50 27.95 20.65 58.33
N ALA A 51 27.91 21.91 57.89
CA ALA A 51 28.48 22.32 56.61
C ALA A 51 30.00 22.16 56.58
N ALA A 52 30.68 22.49 57.69
CA ALA A 52 32.13 22.29 57.82
C ALA A 52 32.52 20.81 57.70
N LYS A 53 31.77 19.91 58.34
CA LYS A 53 31.96 18.46 58.22
C LYS A 53 31.65 17.97 56.81
N PHE A 54 30.60 18.49 56.20
CA PHE A 54 30.13 18.07 54.89
C PHE A 54 31.09 18.48 53.77
N PHE A 55 31.44 19.76 53.68
CA PHE A 55 32.34 20.26 52.62
C PHE A 55 33.82 20.00 52.90
N GLY A 56 34.23 19.90 54.17
CA GLY A 56 35.63 19.67 54.56
C GLY A 56 36.57 20.70 53.93
N ASP A 57 37.69 20.23 53.38
CA ASP A 57 38.73 21.07 52.80
C ASP A 57 38.24 21.92 51.60
N SER A 58 37.11 21.59 50.97
CA SER A 58 36.55 22.41 49.88
C SER A 58 36.08 23.80 50.34
N LEU A 59 35.91 24.04 51.65
CA LEU A 59 35.66 25.38 52.19
C LEU A 59 36.93 26.23 52.34
N LEU A 60 38.13 25.65 52.20
CA LEU A 60 39.37 26.41 52.29
C LEU A 60 39.58 27.28 51.04
N ALA A 61 40.23 28.43 51.22
CA ALA A 61 40.61 29.29 50.12
C ALA A 61 41.57 28.55 49.16
N GLY A 62 41.32 28.62 47.86
CA GLY A 62 42.06 27.90 46.82
C GLY A 62 41.40 26.61 46.32
N ASN A 63 40.33 26.14 46.98
CA ASN A 63 39.59 24.93 46.60
C ASN A 63 38.20 25.23 46.00
N GLU A 64 38.02 26.43 45.42
CA GLU A 64 36.71 26.91 44.96
C GLU A 64 36.07 26.02 43.88
N LYS A 65 36.87 25.38 43.02
CA LYS A 65 36.36 24.44 42.02
C LYS A 65 35.78 23.18 42.64
N ASP A 66 36.41 22.67 43.70
CA ASP A 66 35.93 21.49 44.43
C ASP A 66 34.63 21.81 45.17
N PHE A 67 34.52 23.02 45.73
CA PHE A 67 33.29 23.53 46.34
C PHE A 67 32.12 23.55 45.34
N VAL A 68 32.34 24.15 44.16
CA VAL A 68 31.33 24.23 43.09
C VAL A 68 30.95 22.85 42.56
N THR A 69 31.93 21.99 42.31
CA THR A 69 31.72 20.63 41.79
C THR A 69 30.89 19.80 42.77
N LYS A 70 31.15 19.94 44.08
CA LYS A 70 30.40 19.23 45.12
C LYS A 70 28.93 19.65 45.14
N ILE A 71 28.66 20.96 45.06
CA ILE A 71 27.28 21.48 44.96
C ILE A 71 26.56 20.91 43.72
N TYR A 72 27.21 20.91 42.55
CA TYR A 72 26.63 20.35 41.31
C TYR A 72 26.25 18.88 41.44
N SER A 73 27.16 18.07 41.98
CA SER A 73 26.95 16.63 42.16
C SER A 73 25.73 16.34 43.04
N ILE A 74 25.50 17.14 44.07
CA ILE A 74 24.42 16.94 45.01
C ILE A 74 23.08 17.45 44.45
N ALA A 75 23.09 18.67 43.94
CA ALA A 75 21.87 19.31 43.45
C ALA A 75 21.31 18.59 42.21
N LEU A 76 22.19 18.16 41.29
CA LEU A 76 21.79 17.64 39.98
C LEU A 76 22.16 16.16 39.75
N GLY A 77 22.95 15.53 40.61
CA GLY A 77 23.40 14.15 40.41
C GLY A 77 24.40 13.97 39.25
N ASN A 78 24.90 15.07 38.67
CA ASN A 78 25.71 15.08 37.46
C ASN A 78 26.91 16.04 37.57
N THR A 79 28.11 15.57 37.20
CA THR A 79 29.35 16.37 37.12
C THR A 79 29.81 16.63 35.68
N SER A 80 28.99 16.25 34.68
CA SER A 80 29.31 16.32 33.26
C SER A 80 29.14 17.73 32.66
N ASP A 81 28.46 18.64 33.36
CA ASP A 81 28.35 20.06 32.96
C ASP A 81 29.63 20.83 33.32
N VAL A 82 30.69 20.55 32.57
CA VAL A 82 32.02 21.14 32.77
C VAL A 82 31.98 22.66 32.56
N ASP A 83 31.16 23.16 31.63
CA ASP A 83 31.02 24.59 31.36
C ASP A 83 30.31 25.31 32.51
N GLY A 84 29.21 24.75 33.01
CA GLY A 84 28.52 25.26 34.19
C GLY A 84 29.46 25.30 35.40
N ILE A 85 30.13 24.20 35.72
CA ILE A 85 31.09 24.13 36.83
C ILE A 85 32.18 25.20 36.67
N ASN A 86 32.74 25.38 35.47
CA ASN A 86 33.77 26.39 35.24
C ASN A 86 33.24 27.83 35.33
N TYR A 87 32.02 28.10 34.83
CA TYR A 87 31.35 29.40 34.95
C TYR A 87 31.18 29.79 36.43
N TRP A 88 30.63 28.90 37.26
CA TRP A 88 30.41 29.16 38.68
C TRP A 88 31.73 29.23 39.46
N THR A 89 32.73 28.43 39.08
CA THR A 89 34.10 28.54 39.63
C THR A 89 34.69 29.92 39.31
N LYS A 90 34.46 30.45 38.11
CA LYS A 90 34.90 31.80 37.72
C LYS A 90 34.18 32.88 38.54
N ALA A 91 32.88 32.70 38.82
CA ALA A 91 32.11 33.65 39.64
C ALA A 91 32.66 33.78 41.06
N ILE A 92 33.05 32.67 41.71
CA ILE A 92 33.58 32.69 43.08
C ILE A 92 35.07 33.10 43.16
N THR A 93 35.85 32.92 42.09
CA THR A 93 37.29 33.25 42.07
C THR A 93 37.63 34.68 41.62
N GLY A 94 36.61 35.54 41.45
CA GLY A 94 36.81 36.97 41.16
C GLY A 94 36.06 37.52 39.94
N GLY A 95 35.28 36.71 39.22
CA GLY A 95 34.48 37.14 38.06
C GLY A 95 35.31 37.48 36.82
N GLY A 96 34.68 38.19 35.86
CA GLY A 96 35.27 38.62 34.59
C GLY A 96 34.62 37.98 33.37
N GLU A 97 35.34 37.89 32.25
CA GLU A 97 34.86 37.19 31.05
C GLU A 97 35.11 35.67 31.15
N PHE A 98 34.11 34.87 30.78
CA PHE A 98 34.18 33.41 30.65
C PHE A 98 33.77 33.02 29.23
N THR A 99 34.55 32.16 28.58
CA THR A 99 34.21 31.59 27.27
C THR A 99 33.77 30.15 27.46
N ASP A 100 32.54 29.82 27.07
CA ASP A 100 32.02 28.46 27.12
C ASP A 100 32.66 27.54 26.06
N SER A 101 32.40 26.23 26.10
CA SER A 101 32.92 25.27 25.12
C SER A 101 32.40 25.49 23.69
N LYS A 102 31.39 26.35 23.51
CA LYS A 102 30.81 26.75 22.22
C LYS A 102 31.38 28.08 21.70
N GLY A 103 32.30 28.71 22.44
CA GLY A 103 32.99 29.94 22.03
C GLY A 103 32.25 31.24 22.40
N ASN A 104 31.18 31.18 23.20
CA ASN A 104 30.43 32.38 23.61
C ASN A 104 31.13 33.07 24.79
N VAL A 105 31.35 34.38 24.68
CA VAL A 105 31.91 35.19 25.78
C VAL A 105 30.79 35.72 26.67
N ILE A 106 30.83 35.36 27.95
CA ILE A 106 29.83 35.66 28.97
C ILE A 106 30.47 36.49 30.07
N SER A 107 29.81 37.56 30.52
CA SER A 107 30.24 38.35 31.67
C SER A 107 29.79 37.69 32.97
N VAL A 108 30.74 37.40 33.85
CA VAL A 108 30.54 36.69 35.12
C VAL A 108 30.79 37.65 36.28
N ALA A 109 29.81 37.81 37.16
CA ALA A 109 29.95 38.60 38.37
C ALA A 109 30.84 37.89 39.42
N SER A 110 31.60 38.65 40.21
CA SER A 110 32.29 38.10 41.38
C SER A 110 31.29 37.92 42.52
N LEU A 111 31.21 36.71 43.08
CA LEU A 111 30.23 36.34 44.12
C LEU A 111 30.95 35.81 45.36
N SER A 112 30.41 36.14 46.55
CA SER A 112 30.75 35.43 47.80
C SER A 112 30.19 34.01 47.78
N LYS A 113 30.59 33.13 48.72
CA LYS A 113 30.09 31.74 48.77
C LYS A 113 28.57 31.65 48.91
N GLY A 114 27.96 32.41 49.82
CA GLY A 114 26.51 32.44 49.97
C GLY A 114 25.80 33.08 48.79
N ASP A 115 26.36 34.13 48.19
CA ASP A 115 25.80 34.74 46.98
C ASP A 115 25.88 33.80 45.78
N LEU A 116 26.96 33.02 45.67
CA LEU A 116 27.11 31.97 44.67
C LEU A 116 26.02 30.91 44.85
N ILE A 117 25.83 30.39 46.06
CA ILE A 117 24.79 29.38 46.35
C ILE A 117 23.40 29.93 45.99
N GLY A 118 23.07 31.15 46.42
CA GLY A 118 21.79 31.76 46.10
C GLY A 118 21.58 31.93 44.58
N ALA A 119 22.62 32.36 43.86
CA ALA A 119 22.58 32.49 42.41
C ALA A 119 22.46 31.13 41.70
N MET A 120 23.14 30.10 42.20
CA MET A 120 23.06 28.73 41.68
C MET A 120 21.68 28.12 41.89
N ILE A 121 21.10 28.22 43.10
CA ILE A 121 19.73 27.77 43.40
C ILE A 121 18.74 28.48 42.47
N ASN A 122 18.83 29.81 42.36
CA ASN A 122 17.97 30.57 41.46
C ASN A 122 18.15 30.16 39.99
N SER A 123 19.39 29.86 39.56
CA SER A 123 19.65 29.35 38.22
C SER A 123 19.01 27.97 38.01
N MET A 124 19.07 27.06 38.99
CA MET A 124 18.48 25.72 38.85
C MET A 124 16.94 25.78 38.77
N VAL A 125 16.31 26.69 39.51
CA VAL A 125 14.85 26.83 39.55
C VAL A 125 14.30 27.68 38.40
N ASN A 126 14.99 28.76 38.02
CA ASN A 126 14.47 29.78 37.10
C ASN A 126 15.23 29.93 35.78
N GLY A 127 16.42 29.32 35.62
CA GLY A 127 17.29 29.53 34.45
C GLY A 127 17.95 28.28 33.87
N GLY A 128 17.71 27.09 34.44
CA GLY A 128 18.34 25.82 34.06
C GLY A 128 17.61 25.10 32.92
N SER A 129 18.14 23.96 32.49
CA SER A 129 17.42 23.06 31.58
C SER A 129 16.14 22.52 32.26
N ALA A 130 15.15 22.14 31.45
CA ALA A 130 13.91 21.54 31.97
C ALA A 130 14.18 20.29 32.82
N GLU A 131 15.20 19.50 32.45
CA GLU A 131 15.62 18.29 33.17
C GLU A 131 16.28 18.61 34.52
N SER A 132 17.26 19.52 34.56
CA SER A 132 17.94 19.91 35.81
C SER A 132 16.99 20.59 36.79
N LYS A 133 16.03 21.38 36.29
CA LYS A 133 14.97 21.98 37.09
C LYS A 133 14.09 20.90 37.74
N ALA A 134 13.62 19.94 36.95
CA ALA A 134 12.74 18.87 37.43
C ALA A 134 13.42 18.01 38.51
N ILE A 135 14.70 17.66 38.34
CA ILE A 135 15.47 16.89 39.33
C ILE A 135 15.59 17.67 40.65
N PHE A 136 15.97 18.96 40.58
CA PHE A 136 16.19 19.75 41.78
C PHE A 136 14.88 20.06 42.53
N GLU A 137 13.79 20.36 41.81
CA GLU A 137 12.46 20.55 42.40
C GLU A 137 11.94 19.25 43.03
N ALA A 138 12.17 18.08 42.42
CA ALA A 138 11.81 16.78 43.01
C ALA A 138 12.55 16.51 44.32
N LYS A 139 13.86 16.80 44.38
CA LYS A 139 14.65 16.69 45.62
C LYS A 139 14.16 17.65 46.69
N ALA A 140 13.87 18.90 46.33
CA ALA A 140 13.34 19.91 47.25
C ALA A 140 11.98 19.46 47.83
N ALA A 141 11.08 18.97 46.98
CA ALA A 141 9.78 18.45 47.41
C ALA A 141 9.90 17.19 48.28
N ALA A 142 10.84 16.28 47.99
CA ALA A 142 11.11 15.12 48.84
C ALA A 142 11.68 15.53 50.20
N SER A 143 12.57 16.52 50.24
CA SER A 143 13.08 17.09 51.49
C SER A 143 11.97 17.80 52.27
N ASP A 144 11.06 18.51 51.61
CA ASP A 144 9.90 19.10 52.26
C ASP A 144 9.03 17.99 52.90
N TYR A 145 8.76 16.92 52.16
CA TYR A 145 7.98 15.79 52.66
C TYR A 145 8.63 15.14 53.90
N PHE A 146 9.95 14.91 53.86
CA PHE A 146 10.70 14.38 54.99
C PHE A 146 10.68 15.32 56.20
N ALA A 147 10.80 16.63 55.97
CA ALA A 147 10.70 17.64 57.03
C ALA A 147 9.34 17.58 57.71
N ASP A 148 8.24 17.45 56.96
CA ASP A 148 6.90 17.31 57.54
C ASP A 148 6.75 16.00 58.31
N ALA A 149 7.30 14.90 57.79
CA ALA A 149 7.20 13.59 58.41
C ALA A 149 7.90 13.52 59.78
N THR A 150 8.92 14.36 59.99
CA THR A 150 9.81 14.37 61.16
C THR A 150 9.64 15.57 62.09
N LEU A 151 8.80 16.56 61.73
CA LEU A 151 8.59 17.77 62.54
C LEU A 151 8.07 17.42 63.95
N GLY A 152 8.72 17.95 64.99
CA GLY A 152 8.38 17.73 66.38
C GLY A 152 8.62 16.31 66.89
N LYS A 153 9.35 15.47 66.14
CA LYS A 153 9.68 14.09 66.53
C LYS A 153 11.15 13.93 66.87
N ASP A 154 11.41 13.20 67.94
CA ASP A 154 12.77 12.76 68.24
C ASP A 154 13.15 11.57 67.34
N ILE A 155 14.03 11.84 66.38
CA ILE A 155 14.55 10.85 65.42
C ILE A 155 15.91 10.27 65.84
N SER A 156 16.41 10.60 67.03
CA SER A 156 17.75 10.18 67.48
C SER A 156 17.88 8.67 67.71
N GLY A 157 16.77 7.95 67.89
CA GLY A 157 16.73 6.50 68.06
C GLY A 157 16.65 5.68 66.77
N LEU A 158 16.74 6.30 65.59
CA LEU A 158 16.81 5.59 64.30
C LEU A 158 18.14 4.84 64.15
N ASP A 159 18.11 3.63 63.60
CA ASP A 159 19.33 2.87 63.32
C ASP A 159 20.10 3.44 62.10
N GLU A 160 21.39 3.11 62.03
CA GLU A 160 22.31 3.60 60.99
C GLU A 160 21.89 3.17 59.57
N GLY A 161 21.26 2.00 59.42
CA GLY A 161 20.76 1.49 58.14
C GLY A 161 19.52 2.26 57.65
N THR A 162 18.56 2.53 58.53
CA THR A 162 17.38 3.35 58.25
C THR A 162 17.77 4.78 57.88
N THR A 163 18.72 5.35 58.64
CA THR A 163 19.28 6.68 58.37
C THR A 163 19.97 6.72 57.00
N SER A 164 20.78 5.71 56.67
CA SER A 164 21.47 5.61 55.37
C SER A 164 20.50 5.49 54.20
N LYS A 165 19.39 4.74 54.38
CA LYS A 165 18.36 4.59 53.35
C LYS A 165 17.62 5.90 53.09
N LEU A 166 17.21 6.62 54.13
CA LEU A 166 16.57 7.94 54.00
C LEU A 166 17.46 8.93 53.23
N ILE A 167 18.75 8.98 53.56
CA ILE A 167 19.71 9.86 52.89
C ILE A 167 19.89 9.46 51.41
N SER A 168 19.99 8.16 51.12
CA SER A 168 20.21 7.65 49.76
C SER A 168 19.04 7.94 48.81
N GLU A 169 17.80 7.71 49.26
CA GLU A 169 16.61 7.88 48.41
C GLU A 169 16.33 9.34 48.09
N ILE A 170 16.54 10.23 49.06
CA ILE A 170 16.42 11.68 48.87
C ILE A 170 17.51 12.20 47.93
N ASN A 171 18.75 11.72 48.07
CA ASN A 171 19.86 12.15 47.22
C ASN A 171 19.79 11.62 45.79
N SER A 172 19.09 10.52 45.57
CA SER A 172 18.89 9.90 44.25
C SER A 172 17.54 10.26 43.62
N ALA A 173 16.75 11.13 44.25
CA ALA A 173 15.39 11.43 43.86
C ALA A 173 15.31 12.03 42.44
N SER A 174 14.68 11.28 41.55
CA SER A 174 14.14 11.73 40.26
C SER A 174 12.63 11.47 40.15
N ASP A 175 12.11 10.61 41.02
CA ASP A 175 10.70 10.25 41.15
C ASP A 175 10.25 10.56 42.59
N LEU A 176 9.45 11.63 42.72
CA LEU A 176 8.97 12.12 44.01
C LEU A 176 8.07 11.11 44.72
N ASP A 177 7.26 10.35 43.97
CA ASP A 177 6.23 9.48 44.56
C ASP A 177 6.82 8.17 45.08
N LYS A 178 7.84 7.63 44.40
CA LYS A 178 8.67 6.55 44.94
C LYS A 178 9.28 6.94 46.29
N VAL A 179 9.87 8.13 46.38
CA VAL A 179 10.54 8.61 47.60
C VAL A 179 9.54 8.85 48.74
N LYS A 180 8.37 9.44 48.46
CA LYS A 180 7.30 9.56 49.46
C LYS A 180 6.88 8.18 49.99
N SER A 181 6.68 7.20 49.11
CA SER A 181 6.28 5.84 49.50
C SER A 181 7.33 5.16 50.40
N GLU A 182 8.62 5.36 50.12
CA GLU A 182 9.70 4.83 50.96
C GLU A 182 9.81 5.54 52.30
N ILE A 183 9.62 6.87 52.35
CA ILE A 183 9.52 7.62 53.59
C ILE A 183 8.31 7.14 54.42
N ASP A 184 7.16 6.94 53.77
CA ASP A 184 5.96 6.42 54.42
C ASP A 184 6.16 5.00 54.97
N GLY A 185 6.90 4.15 54.24
CA GLY A 185 7.28 2.83 54.69
C GLY A 185 8.21 2.84 55.92
N LEU A 186 8.93 3.93 56.15
CA LEU A 186 9.79 4.13 57.32
C LEU A 186 9.09 4.89 58.45
N LYS A 187 7.83 5.33 58.26
CA LYS A 187 7.11 6.16 59.22
C LYS A 187 6.95 5.50 60.60
N GLU A 188 6.70 4.18 60.64
CA GLU A 188 6.63 3.44 61.90
C GLU A 188 7.95 3.50 62.67
N SER A 189 9.09 3.28 61.98
CA SER A 189 10.42 3.42 62.59
C SER A 189 10.71 4.84 63.06
N ILE A 190 10.24 5.86 62.32
CA ILE A 190 10.36 7.28 62.69
C ILE A 190 9.53 7.60 63.93
N ASP A 191 8.29 7.10 63.99
CA ASP A 191 7.37 7.33 65.10
C ASP A 191 7.84 6.60 66.38
N GLU A 192 8.44 5.41 66.24
CA GLU A 192 8.95 4.61 67.36
C GLU A 192 10.35 5.04 67.84
N ALA A 193 11.09 5.86 67.09
CA ALA A 193 12.50 6.17 67.36
C ALA A 193 12.70 6.88 68.72
N GLY A 194 11.85 7.86 69.01
CA GLY A 194 11.93 8.71 70.21
C GLY A 194 11.17 8.16 71.43
N LEU A 195 10.50 7.00 71.30
CA LEU A 195 9.70 6.44 72.38
C LEU A 195 10.59 5.76 73.44
N ASN A 196 10.20 5.89 74.70
CA ASN A 196 10.86 5.16 75.79
C ASN A 196 10.51 3.66 75.70
N LYS A 197 11.53 2.79 75.61
CA LYS A 197 11.34 1.37 75.30
C LYS A 197 11.25 0.53 76.57
N ILE A 198 10.13 -0.16 76.78
CA ILE A 198 9.87 -1.04 77.93
C ILE A 198 9.54 -2.44 77.42
N ALA A 199 10.21 -3.48 77.95
CA ALA A 199 9.94 -4.87 77.61
C ALA A 199 9.20 -5.57 78.76
N LEU A 200 8.13 -6.28 78.42
CA LEU A 200 7.39 -7.13 79.36
C LEU A 200 8.19 -8.40 79.71
N THR A 201 7.90 -8.98 80.87
CA THR A 201 8.55 -10.20 81.36
C THR A 201 7.59 -11.39 81.31
N THR A 202 8.05 -12.61 81.57
CA THR A 202 7.16 -13.79 81.57
C THR A 202 6.23 -13.87 82.78
N GLU A 203 6.47 -13.05 83.81
CA GLU A 203 5.60 -12.94 84.99
C GLU A 203 4.47 -11.93 84.75
N ASN A 204 3.53 -11.81 85.69
CA ASN A 204 2.55 -10.73 85.60
C ASN A 204 3.24 -9.38 85.88
N ASP A 205 3.19 -8.47 84.92
CA ASP A 205 3.86 -7.18 84.99
C ASP A 205 2.97 -6.08 85.60
N THR A 206 3.60 -5.10 86.25
CA THR A 206 2.96 -3.84 86.65
C THR A 206 3.81 -2.69 86.11
N ILE A 207 3.38 -2.14 84.98
CA ILE A 207 4.08 -1.09 84.24
C ILE A 207 3.30 0.21 84.35
N THR A 208 4.01 1.30 84.62
CA THR A 208 3.53 2.66 84.45
C THR A 208 4.56 3.37 83.60
N GLY A 209 4.15 3.84 82.42
CA GLY A 209 5.00 4.60 81.52
C GLY A 209 5.27 6.00 82.03
N THR A 210 5.87 6.80 81.17
CA THR A 210 6.41 8.12 81.46
C THR A 210 5.40 9.22 81.11
N GLU A 211 5.83 10.49 81.16
CA GLU A 211 5.03 11.64 80.68
C GLU A 211 5.26 11.92 79.18
N GLY A 212 6.18 11.19 78.53
CA GLY A 212 6.39 11.19 77.09
C GLY A 212 5.97 9.84 76.50
N GLY A 213 5.97 9.70 75.17
CA GLY A 213 5.52 8.46 74.54
C GLY A 213 6.39 7.24 74.86
N ASP A 214 5.74 6.12 75.18
CA ASP A 214 6.35 4.83 75.52
C ASP A 214 6.08 3.76 74.46
N LEU A 215 7.06 2.87 74.22
CA LEU A 215 6.95 1.65 73.41
C LEU A 215 7.06 0.43 74.33
N ILE A 216 5.93 -0.17 74.66
CA ILE A 216 5.82 -1.35 75.52
C ILE A 216 5.75 -2.59 74.63
N SER A 217 6.72 -3.52 74.76
CA SER A 217 6.85 -4.68 73.87
C SER A 217 6.62 -6.01 74.60
N GLY A 218 5.86 -6.91 73.98
CA GLY A 218 5.58 -8.24 74.51
C GLY A 218 5.35 -9.33 73.45
N VAL A 219 5.17 -10.56 73.93
CA VAL A 219 4.88 -11.75 73.12
C VAL A 219 3.68 -12.48 73.72
N VAL A 220 2.75 -12.94 72.89
CA VAL A 220 1.71 -13.90 73.29
C VAL A 220 2.06 -15.26 72.72
N GLY A 221 2.45 -16.20 73.59
CA GLY A 221 3.06 -17.46 73.17
C GLY A 221 2.57 -18.68 73.95
N THR A 222 3.47 -19.64 74.12
CA THR A 222 3.29 -20.68 75.14
C THR A 222 3.58 -20.09 76.53
N ALA A 223 3.23 -20.79 77.61
CA ALA A 223 3.46 -20.28 78.96
C ALA A 223 4.93 -19.94 79.27
N ALA A 224 5.89 -20.54 78.55
CA ALA A 224 7.33 -20.26 78.70
C ALA A 224 7.83 -19.06 77.86
N GLU A 225 7.02 -18.59 76.91
CA GLU A 225 7.38 -17.53 75.96
C GLU A 225 6.49 -16.29 76.08
N SER A 226 5.30 -16.42 76.68
CA SER A 226 4.35 -15.32 76.81
C SER A 226 4.88 -14.30 77.80
N THR A 227 4.96 -13.05 77.37
CA THR A 227 5.26 -11.90 78.22
C THR A 227 4.11 -10.93 78.34
N LEU A 228 3.13 -10.96 77.42
CA LEU A 228 1.82 -10.37 77.67
C LEU A 228 0.90 -11.44 78.26
N ASN A 229 0.54 -11.28 79.52
CA ASN A 229 -0.24 -12.20 80.32
C ASN A 229 -1.60 -11.59 80.72
N PRO A 230 -2.64 -12.41 80.96
CA PRO A 230 -3.96 -11.87 81.34
C PRO A 230 -3.99 -11.06 82.64
N GLY A 231 -3.00 -11.23 83.53
CA GLY A 231 -2.93 -10.52 84.82
C GLY A 231 -2.10 -9.24 84.79
N ASP A 232 -1.58 -8.83 83.64
CA ASP A 232 -0.73 -7.64 83.53
C ASP A 232 -1.51 -6.35 83.80
N LYS A 233 -0.81 -5.39 84.41
CA LYS A 233 -1.31 -4.04 84.70
C LYS A 233 -0.43 -3.03 83.98
N ILE A 234 -0.87 -2.62 82.80
CA ILE A 234 -0.14 -1.73 81.90
C ILE A 234 -0.86 -0.39 81.84
N ASP A 235 -0.18 0.66 82.28
CA ASP A 235 -0.58 2.05 82.13
C ASP A 235 0.49 2.76 81.29
N GLY A 236 0.17 3.23 80.08
CA GLY A 236 1.15 3.94 79.24
C GLY A 236 1.57 5.30 79.81
N GLY A 237 0.75 5.90 80.67
CA GLY A 237 1.03 7.22 81.22
C GLY A 237 0.43 8.34 80.37
N ALA A 238 1.18 9.41 80.14
CA ALA A 238 0.77 10.50 79.26
C ALA A 238 1.71 10.53 78.05
N GLY A 239 1.18 10.74 76.85
CA GLY A 239 1.99 10.67 75.65
C GLY A 239 1.21 10.02 74.52
N ASN A 240 1.92 9.62 73.47
CA ASN A 240 1.39 8.72 72.45
C ASN A 240 2.09 7.37 72.65
N ASP A 241 1.40 6.46 73.32
CA ASP A 241 1.96 5.20 73.81
C ASP A 241 1.60 4.05 72.87
N VAL A 242 2.56 3.15 72.66
CA VAL A 242 2.47 2.01 71.73
C VAL A 242 2.65 0.70 72.50
N LEU A 243 1.66 -0.18 72.44
CA LEU A 243 1.79 -1.58 72.85
C LEU A 243 2.07 -2.46 71.63
N LYS A 244 3.28 -3.03 71.55
CA LYS A 244 3.75 -3.88 70.44
C LYS A 244 3.82 -5.34 70.85
N VAL A 245 3.09 -6.22 70.15
CA VAL A 245 2.92 -7.62 70.55
C VAL A 245 3.15 -8.58 69.37
N ASP A 246 4.05 -9.54 69.55
CA ASP A 246 4.20 -10.69 68.64
C ASP A 246 3.26 -11.84 69.06
N LEU A 247 2.30 -12.17 68.19
CA LEU A 247 1.27 -13.18 68.40
C LEU A 247 1.69 -14.53 67.82
N LYS A 248 2.29 -15.36 68.67
CA LYS A 248 2.52 -16.78 68.39
C LYS A 248 1.34 -17.65 68.78
N ASN A 249 0.46 -17.17 69.66
CA ASN A 249 -0.77 -17.81 70.15
C ASN A 249 -1.93 -16.79 70.31
N ASN A 250 -3.14 -17.25 70.63
CA ASN A 250 -4.32 -16.40 70.81
C ASN A 250 -4.33 -15.71 72.18
N PHE A 251 -4.54 -14.39 72.21
CA PHE A 251 -4.79 -13.64 73.44
C PHE A 251 -6.29 -13.61 73.74
N LYS A 252 -6.69 -14.12 74.91
CA LYS A 252 -8.10 -14.28 75.32
C LYS A 252 -8.61 -13.14 76.20
N GLY A 253 -7.89 -12.01 76.23
CA GLY A 253 -8.22 -10.86 77.05
C GLY A 253 -7.64 -10.94 78.47
N LEU A 254 -7.83 -9.84 79.18
CA LEU A 254 -7.39 -9.64 80.57
C LEU A 254 -8.27 -10.43 81.57
N LYS A 255 -7.71 -10.76 82.73
CA LYS A 255 -8.37 -11.48 83.83
C LYS A 255 -8.08 -10.81 85.18
N ASP A 256 -8.84 -11.20 86.19
CA ASP A 256 -8.70 -10.73 87.57
C ASP A 256 -8.72 -9.19 87.65
N ASP A 257 -7.67 -8.56 88.18
CA ASP A 257 -7.51 -7.10 88.26
C ASP A 257 -6.50 -6.54 87.23
N GLY A 258 -6.17 -7.31 86.19
CA GLY A 258 -5.34 -6.89 85.06
C GLY A 258 -6.03 -5.83 84.19
N TYR A 259 -5.25 -4.87 83.66
CA TYR A 259 -5.74 -3.78 82.83
C TYR A 259 -4.68 -3.33 81.82
N ILE A 260 -5.14 -2.76 80.70
CA ILE A 260 -4.32 -1.97 79.77
C ILE A 260 -5.06 -0.66 79.55
N LYS A 261 -4.44 0.47 79.88
CA LYS A 261 -5.02 1.81 79.73
C LYS A 261 -3.96 2.83 79.31
N ASN A 262 -4.41 3.97 78.78
CA ASN A 262 -3.55 5.02 78.24
C ASN A 262 -2.56 4.44 77.22
N ILE A 263 -3.07 3.68 76.26
CA ILE A 263 -2.32 3.19 75.11
C ILE A 263 -3.06 3.66 73.87
N GLU A 264 -2.42 4.46 73.04
CA GLU A 264 -3.02 5.03 71.84
C GLU A 264 -2.87 4.11 70.62
N LYS A 265 -1.78 3.33 70.54
CA LYS A 265 -1.55 2.40 69.44
C LYS A 265 -1.31 0.97 69.91
N LEU A 266 -2.08 0.03 69.38
CA LEU A 266 -1.84 -1.41 69.52
C LEU A 266 -1.22 -1.95 68.23
N SER A 267 0.03 -2.41 68.26
CA SER A 267 0.72 -3.03 67.12
C SER A 267 0.86 -4.53 67.33
N LEU A 268 0.19 -5.32 66.49
CA LEU A 268 0.16 -6.78 66.57
C LEU A 268 0.85 -7.38 65.34
N THR A 269 1.82 -8.26 65.57
CA THR A 269 2.47 -9.02 64.50
C THR A 269 2.12 -10.50 64.62
N ASN A 270 1.66 -11.15 63.55
CA ASN A 270 1.46 -12.59 63.51
C ASN A 270 2.65 -13.26 62.80
N SER A 271 3.65 -13.65 63.59
CA SER A 271 4.82 -14.41 63.11
C SER A 271 4.53 -15.91 62.92
N SER A 272 3.31 -16.37 63.21
CA SER A 272 2.94 -17.79 63.17
C SER A 272 2.43 -18.24 61.79
N VAL A 273 2.26 -19.55 61.63
CA VAL A 273 1.79 -20.17 60.37
C VAL A 273 0.26 -20.22 60.21
N SER A 274 -0.51 -19.68 61.16
CA SER A 274 -1.98 -19.75 61.20
C SER A 274 -2.60 -18.44 61.70
N ASN A 275 -3.91 -18.25 61.52
CA ASN A 275 -4.60 -17.07 62.03
C ASN A 275 -4.52 -16.99 63.57
N ARG A 276 -4.53 -15.77 64.10
CA ARG A 276 -4.48 -15.48 65.53
C ARG A 276 -5.59 -14.54 65.95
N THR A 277 -6.04 -14.65 67.20
CA THR A 277 -7.07 -13.79 67.78
C THR A 277 -6.52 -12.94 68.92
N PHE A 278 -6.97 -11.70 69.02
CA PHE A 278 -6.67 -10.79 70.13
C PHE A 278 -7.99 -10.19 70.67
N ASP A 279 -8.36 -10.57 71.89
CA ASP A 279 -9.50 -9.96 72.58
C ASP A 279 -9.06 -8.69 73.31
N ALA A 280 -9.52 -7.54 72.82
CA ALA A 280 -9.20 -6.22 73.33
C ALA A 280 -10.20 -5.71 74.40
N LYS A 281 -11.06 -6.60 74.92
CA LYS A 281 -12.04 -6.22 75.94
C LYS A 281 -11.36 -5.62 77.17
N GLY A 282 -11.80 -4.41 77.54
CA GLY A 282 -11.29 -3.67 78.69
C GLY A 282 -10.02 -2.86 78.40
N ILE A 283 -9.62 -2.75 77.14
CA ILE A 283 -8.60 -1.79 76.68
C ILE A 283 -9.32 -0.55 76.14
N ASP A 284 -9.24 0.55 76.88
CA ASP A 284 -9.88 1.82 76.54
C ASP A 284 -8.82 2.86 76.09
N GLY A 285 -9.21 3.76 75.17
CA GLY A 285 -8.37 4.88 74.74
C GLY A 285 -7.54 4.65 73.46
N LEU A 286 -7.64 3.47 72.84
CA LEU A 286 -6.96 3.19 71.57
C LEU A 286 -7.45 4.13 70.45
N GLN A 287 -6.50 4.61 69.66
CA GLN A 287 -6.70 5.43 68.47
C GLN A 287 -6.30 4.66 67.20
N THR A 288 -5.32 3.75 67.29
CA THR A 288 -4.82 2.98 66.15
C THR A 288 -4.58 1.51 66.50
N VAL A 289 -4.92 0.61 65.58
CA VAL A 289 -4.60 -0.82 65.66
C VAL A 289 -3.85 -1.21 64.40
N ALA A 290 -2.57 -1.56 64.53
CA ALA A 290 -1.72 -2.04 63.44
C ALA A 290 -1.61 -3.56 63.46
N LEU A 291 -1.85 -4.19 62.31
CA LEU A 291 -1.93 -5.63 62.13
C LEU A 291 -0.96 -6.05 61.02
N SER A 292 0.08 -6.78 61.39
CA SER A 292 1.16 -7.17 60.48
C SER A 292 1.30 -8.69 60.38
N GLY A 293 1.38 -9.21 59.16
CA GLY A 293 1.66 -10.62 58.89
C GLY A 293 0.83 -11.19 57.75
N GLU A 294 1.41 -12.14 57.00
CA GLU A 294 0.69 -12.81 55.90
C GLU A 294 -0.53 -13.58 56.38
N LYS A 295 -0.48 -14.08 57.62
CA LYS A 295 -1.58 -14.79 58.30
C LYS A 295 -2.42 -13.79 59.10
N GLY A 296 -3.73 -14.02 59.13
CA GLY A 296 -4.66 -13.03 59.66
C GLY A 296 -4.60 -12.86 61.17
N ILE A 297 -4.92 -11.66 61.62
CA ILE A 297 -5.17 -11.32 63.02
C ILE A 297 -6.64 -10.89 63.14
N SER A 298 -7.40 -11.57 63.99
CA SER A 298 -8.77 -11.20 64.33
C SER A 298 -8.77 -10.51 65.69
N VAL A 299 -8.86 -9.19 65.68
CA VAL A 299 -9.11 -8.40 66.89
C VAL A 299 -10.61 -8.44 67.20
N THR A 300 -10.99 -8.42 68.47
CA THR A 300 -12.39 -8.40 68.91
C THR A 300 -12.59 -7.49 70.12
N ASN A 301 -13.82 -7.02 70.33
CA ASN A 301 -14.27 -6.27 71.50
C ASN A 301 -13.60 -4.89 71.72
N LEU A 302 -13.18 -4.18 70.67
CA LEU A 302 -12.73 -2.78 70.80
C LEU A 302 -13.88 -1.83 71.15
N ALA A 303 -13.63 -0.91 72.07
CA ALA A 303 -14.67 -0.05 72.67
C ALA A 303 -15.14 1.12 71.77
N ASN A 304 -14.31 1.54 70.82
CA ASN A 304 -14.59 2.66 69.91
C ASN A 304 -13.98 2.38 68.53
N ILE A 305 -14.47 3.09 67.51
CA ILE A 305 -13.86 3.08 66.17
C ILE A 305 -12.45 3.67 66.26
N VAL A 306 -11.50 3.03 65.58
CA VAL A 306 -10.06 3.36 65.56
C VAL A 306 -9.55 3.29 64.14
N ASP A 307 -8.41 3.93 63.87
CA ASP A 307 -7.68 3.73 62.62
C ASP A 307 -7.09 2.31 62.62
N VAL A 308 -7.23 1.59 61.50
CA VAL A 308 -6.71 0.23 61.37
C VAL A 308 -5.63 0.22 60.30
N GLU A 309 -4.45 -0.30 60.62
CA GLU A 309 -3.37 -0.51 59.66
C GLU A 309 -3.22 -2.02 59.39
N VAL A 310 -3.20 -2.43 58.13
CA VAL A 310 -3.04 -3.84 57.72
C VAL A 310 -1.87 -3.97 56.78
N ASN A 311 -0.87 -4.75 57.18
CA ASN A 311 0.37 -4.93 56.45
C ASN A 311 0.61 -6.40 56.07
N GLY A 312 0.72 -6.66 54.77
CA GLY A 312 1.13 -7.94 54.21
C GLY A 312 0.08 -9.06 54.23
N PHE A 313 -1.14 -8.82 54.72
CA PHE A 313 -2.17 -9.85 54.87
C PHE A 313 -2.57 -10.49 53.54
N LYS A 314 -2.50 -11.84 53.45
CA LYS A 314 -2.80 -12.63 52.23
C LYS A 314 -3.97 -13.61 52.40
N GLY A 315 -4.84 -13.39 53.38
CA GLY A 315 -6.03 -14.21 53.57
C GLY A 315 -7.14 -13.91 52.55
N THR A 316 -8.30 -14.53 52.72
CA THR A 316 -9.46 -14.30 51.84
C THR A 316 -10.40 -13.20 52.34
N ASN A 317 -10.42 -12.96 53.66
CA ASN A 317 -11.33 -12.01 54.29
C ASN A 317 -10.68 -11.30 55.48
N PHE A 318 -10.88 -9.99 55.57
CA PHE A 318 -10.59 -9.12 56.70
C PHE A 318 -11.90 -8.52 57.19
N ASN A 319 -12.35 -8.91 58.39
CA ASN A 319 -13.66 -8.52 58.91
C ASN A 319 -13.53 -7.37 59.91
N VAL A 320 -13.87 -6.16 59.46
CA VAL A 320 -13.89 -4.92 60.25
C VAL A 320 -15.00 -4.96 61.29
N ASP A 321 -16.17 -5.48 60.96
CA ASP A 321 -17.31 -5.52 61.90
C ASP A 321 -16.99 -6.31 63.17
N SER A 322 -16.16 -7.36 63.04
CA SER A 322 -15.77 -8.22 64.16
C SER A 322 -14.75 -7.59 65.13
N ILE A 323 -14.11 -6.48 64.73
CA ILE A 323 -13.08 -5.78 65.52
C ILE A 323 -13.69 -5.14 66.76
N TYR A 324 -14.89 -4.58 66.62
CA TYR A 324 -15.53 -3.74 67.62
C TYR A 324 -16.51 -4.49 68.50
N ALA A 325 -16.74 -3.97 69.71
CA ALA A 325 -17.75 -4.47 70.61
C ALA A 325 -19.17 -4.21 70.06
N ASP A 326 -20.15 -4.94 70.59
CA ASP A 326 -21.56 -4.74 70.24
C ASP A 326 -21.98 -3.27 70.37
N LYS A 327 -22.75 -2.78 69.39
CA LYS A 327 -23.31 -1.43 69.28
C LYS A 327 -22.34 -0.30 68.94
N VAL A 328 -21.04 -0.56 68.82
CA VAL A 328 -20.07 0.47 68.40
C VAL A 328 -20.34 0.94 66.96
N LEU A 329 -20.76 0.02 66.10
CA LEU A 329 -21.09 0.26 64.69
C LEU A 329 -22.61 0.28 64.42
N ASP A 330 -23.43 0.67 65.40
CA ASP A 330 -24.89 0.80 65.19
C ASP A 330 -25.28 2.22 64.70
N GLY A 331 -24.29 3.07 64.41
CA GLY A 331 -24.49 4.38 63.81
C GLY A 331 -25.00 4.27 62.37
N SER A 332 -25.35 5.40 61.78
CA SER A 332 -25.78 5.48 60.37
C SER A 332 -24.84 6.36 59.53
N ALA A 333 -23.65 6.64 60.05
CA ALA A 333 -22.61 7.46 59.44
C ALA A 333 -21.23 7.02 59.95
N ASP A 334 -21.07 5.73 60.22
CA ASP A 334 -19.84 5.16 60.76
C ASP A 334 -18.75 5.19 59.67
N VAL A 335 -17.54 5.63 60.08
CA VAL A 335 -16.40 5.82 59.19
C VAL A 335 -15.24 4.94 59.64
N GLN A 336 -14.79 4.02 58.78
CA GLN A 336 -13.58 3.25 59.03
C GLN A 336 -12.41 3.82 58.22
N ASN A 337 -11.34 4.24 58.91
CA ASN A 337 -10.06 4.51 58.28
C ASN A 337 -9.23 3.22 58.25
N LEU A 338 -8.85 2.77 57.06
CA LEU A 338 -8.10 1.54 56.84
C LEU A 338 -6.87 1.83 55.97
N LYS A 339 -5.69 1.72 56.59
CA LYS A 339 -4.42 1.79 55.88
C LYS A 339 -4.01 0.39 55.43
N VAL A 340 -3.64 0.23 54.16
CA VAL A 340 -3.23 -1.06 53.59
C VAL A 340 -1.85 -0.96 52.94
N ASN A 341 -1.03 -1.97 53.16
CA ASN A 341 0.28 -2.11 52.52
C ASN A 341 0.48 -3.57 52.11
N GLY A 342 0.59 -3.83 50.80
CA GLY A 342 0.77 -5.18 50.29
C GLY A 342 -0.33 -6.17 50.72
N VAL A 343 -1.58 -5.73 50.83
CA VAL A 343 -2.70 -6.61 51.20
C VAL A 343 -3.23 -7.35 49.97
N GLY A 344 -3.44 -8.65 50.06
CA GLY A 344 -3.92 -9.48 48.93
C GLY A 344 -2.88 -9.69 47.81
N ALA A 345 -3.30 -10.30 46.71
CA ALA A 345 -2.47 -10.53 45.52
C ALA A 345 -3.31 -10.48 44.24
N LYS A 346 -2.67 -10.31 43.07
CA LYS A 346 -3.34 -10.33 41.77
C LYS A 346 -4.12 -11.65 41.58
N GLY A 347 -5.43 -11.53 41.33
CA GLY A 347 -6.34 -12.69 41.21
C GLY A 347 -6.79 -13.31 42.54
N ALA A 348 -6.33 -12.77 43.67
CA ALA A 348 -6.68 -13.20 45.03
C ALA A 348 -6.82 -11.97 45.95
N SER A 349 -7.81 -11.13 45.65
CA SER A 349 -8.13 -9.95 46.47
C SER A 349 -8.63 -10.36 47.86
N VAL A 350 -8.28 -9.58 48.88
CA VAL A 350 -8.84 -9.73 50.22
C VAL A 350 -10.20 -9.06 50.27
N ALA A 351 -11.25 -9.77 50.70
CA ALA A 351 -12.54 -9.17 51.00
C ALA A 351 -12.45 -8.36 52.31
N ILE A 352 -12.87 -7.11 52.29
CA ILE A 352 -13.04 -6.27 53.48
C ILE A 352 -14.52 -6.34 53.84
N THR A 353 -14.86 -7.15 54.85
CA THR A 353 -16.23 -7.20 55.39
C THR A 353 -16.41 -6.03 56.34
N ALA A 354 -17.30 -5.10 55.98
CA ALA A 354 -17.61 -3.89 56.74
C ALA A 354 -19.11 -3.58 56.58
N ASP A 355 -19.98 -4.55 56.86
CA ASP A 355 -21.41 -4.47 56.61
C ASP A 355 -22.13 -3.38 57.40
N LYS A 356 -21.53 -2.97 58.53
CA LYS A 356 -22.04 -1.92 59.42
C LYS A 356 -21.33 -0.57 59.26
N ILE A 357 -20.51 -0.41 58.22
CA ILE A 357 -19.78 0.84 57.95
C ILE A 357 -20.38 1.53 56.73
N GLU A 358 -20.72 2.82 56.85
CA GLU A 358 -21.18 3.60 55.71
C GLU A 358 -20.04 4.14 54.84
N THR A 359 -18.93 4.56 55.45
CA THR A 359 -17.77 5.14 54.74
C THR A 359 -16.48 4.40 55.06
N LEU A 360 -15.82 3.87 54.03
CA LEU A 360 -14.49 3.26 54.14
C LEU A 360 -13.44 4.18 53.50
N ASN A 361 -12.51 4.68 54.31
CA ASN A 361 -11.37 5.44 53.84
C ASN A 361 -10.16 4.50 53.71
N LEU A 362 -9.76 4.20 52.48
CA LEU A 362 -8.57 3.41 52.16
C LEU A 362 -7.35 4.31 51.98
N ASN A 363 -6.27 4.01 52.70
CA ASN A 363 -4.98 4.68 52.52
C ASN A 363 -3.91 3.64 52.15
N THR A 364 -3.39 3.69 50.93
CA THR A 364 -2.41 2.72 50.46
C THR A 364 -0.98 3.24 50.63
N THR A 365 -0.10 2.38 51.13
CA THR A 365 1.32 2.71 51.33
C THR A 365 2.22 1.55 50.91
N GLY A 366 3.48 1.84 50.58
CA GLY A 366 4.46 0.81 50.24
C GLY A 366 4.10 0.03 48.98
N SER A 367 3.67 -1.23 49.16
CA SER A 367 3.40 -2.18 48.07
C SER A 367 1.94 -2.16 47.60
N GLN A 368 1.71 -2.48 46.32
CA GLN A 368 0.37 -2.59 45.72
C GLN A 368 -0.54 -3.52 46.54
N SER A 369 -1.79 -3.09 46.75
CA SER A 369 -2.81 -3.87 47.44
C SER A 369 -3.95 -4.29 46.50
N PHE A 370 -4.57 -5.42 46.80
CA PHE A 370 -5.67 -6.06 46.06
C PHE A 370 -6.80 -6.37 47.04
N VAL A 371 -7.86 -5.58 47.01
CA VAL A 371 -8.94 -5.65 47.99
C VAL A 371 -10.31 -5.60 47.33
N SER A 372 -11.34 -5.98 48.08
CA SER A 372 -12.73 -5.76 47.69
C SER A 372 -13.55 -5.27 48.87
N ALA A 373 -14.54 -4.42 48.64
CA ALA A 373 -15.39 -3.84 49.69
C ALA A 373 -16.81 -3.58 49.20
N ASP A 374 -17.81 -3.74 50.06
CA ASP A 374 -19.22 -3.47 49.74
C ASP A 374 -19.84 -2.54 50.79
N VAL A 375 -19.50 -1.25 50.69
CA VAL A 375 -19.97 -0.16 51.55
C VAL A 375 -20.53 0.99 50.70
N ALA A 376 -21.29 1.91 51.31
CA ALA A 376 -21.97 2.98 50.58
C ALA A 376 -21.00 4.01 49.96
N SER A 377 -19.95 4.42 50.68
CA SER A 377 -18.95 5.39 50.23
C SER A 377 -17.54 4.86 50.45
N ILE A 378 -16.68 4.96 49.43
CA ILE A 378 -15.26 4.61 49.53
C ILE A 378 -14.43 5.83 49.13
N SER A 379 -13.47 6.22 49.97
CA SER A 379 -12.44 7.20 49.62
C SER A 379 -11.08 6.52 49.54
N VAL A 380 -10.25 6.87 48.55
CA VAL A 380 -8.90 6.31 48.38
C VAL A 380 -7.86 7.42 48.44
N LYS A 381 -6.80 7.18 49.21
CA LYS A 381 -5.63 8.04 49.37
C LYS A 381 -4.35 7.21 49.37
N GLY A 382 -3.21 7.89 49.37
CA GLY A 382 -1.89 7.27 49.38
C GLY A 382 -1.26 7.23 47.99
N ASN A 383 -0.13 6.55 47.86
CA ASN A 383 0.69 6.59 46.64
C ASN A 383 1.00 5.20 46.08
N ALA A 384 0.64 4.13 46.79
CA ALA A 384 0.84 2.76 46.30
C ALA A 384 -0.35 2.30 45.47
N ASN A 385 -0.12 1.70 44.31
CA ASN A 385 -1.18 1.23 43.42
C ASN A 385 -2.25 0.38 44.14
N LEU A 386 -3.49 0.45 43.67
CA LEU A 386 -4.63 -0.24 44.28
C LEU A 386 -5.45 -0.96 43.22
N SER A 387 -5.73 -2.24 43.44
CA SER A 387 -6.82 -2.94 42.76
C SER A 387 -7.99 -3.09 43.73
N LEU A 388 -9.14 -2.55 43.38
CA LEU A 388 -10.33 -2.46 44.22
C LEU A 388 -11.55 -2.99 43.48
N ALA A 389 -12.15 -4.09 43.95
CA ALA A 389 -13.48 -4.48 43.51
C ALA A 389 -14.54 -3.98 44.49
N THR A 390 -15.65 -3.45 43.99
CA THR A 390 -16.74 -2.90 44.81
C THR A 390 -18.02 -3.71 44.66
N GLY A 391 -18.89 -3.62 45.67
CA GLY A 391 -20.17 -4.34 45.73
C GLY A 391 -21.39 -3.49 45.39
N ALA A 392 -22.58 -4.09 45.50
CA ALA A 392 -23.84 -3.47 45.11
C ALA A 392 -24.28 -2.28 45.99
N LYS A 393 -23.76 -2.16 47.22
CA LYS A 393 -24.06 -1.05 48.14
C LYS A 393 -23.33 0.23 47.74
N THR A 394 -22.26 0.15 46.96
CA THR A 394 -21.43 1.32 46.64
C THR A 394 -22.17 2.35 45.79
N THR A 395 -22.20 3.58 46.29
CA THR A 395 -22.84 4.75 45.66
C THR A 395 -21.84 5.82 45.26
N THR A 396 -20.68 5.89 45.93
CA THR A 396 -19.59 6.84 45.62
C THR A 396 -18.22 6.20 45.80
N LEU A 397 -17.32 6.48 44.84
CA LEU A 397 -15.88 6.21 44.93
C LEU A 397 -15.15 7.54 44.67
N ASP A 398 -14.33 7.99 45.63
CA ASP A 398 -13.53 9.21 45.50
C ASP A 398 -12.05 8.94 45.77
N ALA A 399 -11.27 8.82 44.70
CA ALA A 399 -9.81 8.69 44.73
C ALA A 399 -9.09 9.98 44.29
N SER A 400 -9.74 11.15 44.33
CA SER A 400 -9.20 12.40 43.77
C SER A 400 -7.88 12.88 44.41
N SER A 401 -7.52 12.36 45.58
CA SER A 401 -6.23 12.64 46.24
C SER A 401 -5.23 11.48 46.18
N PHE A 402 -5.51 10.46 45.38
CA PHE A 402 -4.70 9.26 45.25
C PHE A 402 -3.56 9.50 44.24
N GLY A 403 -2.32 9.19 44.64
CA GLY A 403 -1.13 9.35 43.80
C GLY A 403 -0.72 8.09 43.04
N GLY A 404 -1.22 6.91 43.45
CA GLY A 404 -0.96 5.65 42.74
C GLY A 404 -1.92 5.41 41.57
N ALA A 405 -1.67 4.37 40.79
CA ALA A 405 -2.61 3.90 39.77
C ALA A 405 -3.73 3.04 40.39
N LEU A 406 -4.97 3.35 40.06
CA LEU A 406 -6.19 2.68 40.53
C LEU A 406 -6.76 1.76 39.44
N ASP A 407 -6.96 0.48 39.77
CA ASP A 407 -7.73 -0.48 38.96
C ASP A 407 -9.00 -0.84 39.74
N ALA A 408 -10.09 -0.09 39.46
CA ALA A 408 -11.36 -0.19 40.17
C ALA A 408 -12.40 -0.97 39.36
N ASP A 409 -12.92 -2.08 39.91
CA ASP A 409 -14.05 -2.83 39.34
C ASP A 409 -15.35 -2.53 40.10
N LEU A 410 -16.22 -1.75 39.46
CA LEU A 410 -17.55 -1.37 39.91
C LEU A 410 -18.65 -2.04 39.07
N SER A 411 -18.35 -3.14 38.37
CA SER A 411 -19.32 -3.83 37.52
C SER A 411 -20.54 -4.40 38.26
N THR A 412 -20.48 -4.50 39.59
CA THR A 412 -21.62 -4.90 40.44
C THR A 412 -22.36 -3.72 41.09
N SER A 413 -21.81 -2.50 41.02
CA SER A 413 -22.27 -1.31 41.73
C SER A 413 -23.21 -0.45 40.89
N ALA A 414 -24.39 -0.97 40.55
CA ALA A 414 -25.35 -0.29 39.67
C ALA A 414 -25.91 1.05 40.24
N SER A 415 -25.73 1.31 41.53
CA SER A 415 -26.27 2.48 42.24
C SER A 415 -25.27 3.65 42.36
N VAL A 416 -24.11 3.57 41.71
CA VAL A 416 -23.11 4.63 41.74
C VAL A 416 -23.64 5.93 41.15
N THR A 417 -23.30 7.04 41.80
CA THR A 417 -23.68 8.41 41.40
C THR A 417 -22.47 9.26 41.00
N SER A 418 -21.30 8.97 41.57
CA SER A 418 -20.03 9.62 41.28
C SER A 418 -18.87 8.65 41.44
N ILE A 419 -17.93 8.68 40.48
CA ILE A 419 -16.67 7.96 40.51
C ILE A 419 -15.56 8.96 40.19
N LYS A 420 -14.50 9.01 41.01
CA LYS A 420 -13.31 9.80 40.72
C LYS A 420 -12.06 8.93 40.88
N GLY A 421 -11.21 8.91 39.86
CA GLY A 421 -9.82 8.47 39.94
C GLY A 421 -8.92 9.53 40.60
N GLY A 422 -7.62 9.28 40.57
CA GLY A 422 -6.54 10.05 41.16
C GLY A 422 -5.59 10.63 40.12
N ASN A 423 -4.30 10.65 40.42
CA ASN A 423 -3.26 11.25 39.57
C ASN A 423 -2.46 10.23 38.74
N GLY A 424 -2.76 8.94 38.90
CA GLY A 424 -2.15 7.86 38.14
C GLY A 424 -2.95 7.54 36.87
N ASN A 425 -2.42 6.65 36.02
CA ASN A 425 -3.20 6.12 34.90
C ASN A 425 -4.22 5.12 35.43
N ASP A 426 -5.46 5.56 35.54
CA ASP A 426 -6.51 4.83 36.23
C ASP A 426 -7.38 4.03 35.27
N LYS A 427 -7.86 2.89 35.79
CA LYS A 427 -8.77 1.98 35.09
C LYS A 427 -10.04 1.81 35.90
N ILE A 428 -11.16 2.24 35.33
CA ILE A 428 -12.47 2.18 35.98
C ILE A 428 -13.33 1.20 35.17
N THR A 429 -13.78 0.11 35.78
CA THR A 429 -14.68 -0.86 35.15
C THR A 429 -16.09 -0.72 35.69
N ILE A 430 -17.08 -0.60 34.81
CA ILE A 430 -18.51 -0.56 35.12
C ILE A 430 -19.26 -1.58 34.27
N LYS A 431 -20.51 -1.88 34.62
CA LYS A 431 -21.43 -2.66 33.75
C LYS A 431 -22.43 -1.73 33.07
N ASP A 432 -23.39 -1.26 33.85
CA ASP A 432 -24.41 -0.30 33.46
C ASP A 432 -24.49 0.73 34.59
N VAL A 433 -24.68 2.00 34.26
CA VAL A 433 -24.84 3.10 35.23
C VAL A 433 -26.02 3.98 34.86
N ALA A 434 -26.56 4.71 35.83
CA ALA A 434 -27.60 5.69 35.56
C ALA A 434 -27.12 6.77 34.59
N VAL A 435 -28.06 7.39 33.89
CA VAL A 435 -27.76 8.49 32.96
C VAL A 435 -27.15 9.66 33.72
N ASN A 436 -26.11 10.27 33.14
CA ASN A 436 -25.33 11.39 33.67
C ASN A 436 -24.52 11.13 34.95
N VAL A 437 -24.29 9.86 35.35
CA VAL A 437 -23.32 9.56 36.41
C VAL A 437 -21.99 10.23 36.09
N ALA A 438 -21.43 10.95 37.06
CA ALA A 438 -20.15 11.64 36.91
C ALA A 438 -19.00 10.65 37.08
N ILE A 439 -18.16 10.52 36.06
CA ILE A 439 -16.95 9.70 36.08
C ILE A 439 -15.79 10.61 35.68
N ASP A 440 -14.89 10.83 36.62
CA ASP A 440 -13.68 11.63 36.44
C ASP A 440 -12.47 10.72 36.57
N GLY A 441 -11.64 10.59 35.53
CA GLY A 441 -10.41 9.79 35.62
C GLY A 441 -9.35 10.46 36.50
N GLY A 442 -9.35 11.79 36.57
CA GLY A 442 -8.38 12.57 37.33
C GLY A 442 -7.26 13.09 36.43
N ALA A 443 -6.00 12.86 36.77
CA ALA A 443 -4.86 13.19 35.92
C ALA A 443 -4.16 11.90 35.51
N GLY A 444 -3.71 11.80 34.26
CA GLY A 444 -3.17 10.57 33.72
C GLY A 444 -3.75 10.29 32.34
N ASN A 445 -3.48 9.10 31.81
CA ASN A 445 -4.20 8.56 30.67
C ASN A 445 -5.17 7.49 31.19
N ASP A 446 -6.44 7.86 31.29
CA ASP A 446 -7.42 7.08 32.05
C ASP A 446 -8.32 6.26 31.11
N GLU A 447 -8.67 5.03 31.55
CA GLU A 447 -9.50 4.07 30.84
C GLU A 447 -10.81 3.79 31.57
N LEU A 448 -11.94 4.00 30.89
CA LEU A 448 -13.24 3.48 31.31
C LEU A 448 -13.54 2.17 30.56
N VAL A 449 -13.75 1.08 31.29
CA VAL A 449 -14.21 -0.21 30.73
C VAL A 449 -15.69 -0.43 31.04
N ILE A 450 -16.49 -0.66 30.00
CA ILE A 450 -17.91 -1.02 30.08
C ILE A 450 -18.03 -2.51 29.80
N LYS A 451 -18.26 -3.32 30.83
CA LYS A 451 -18.21 -4.78 30.79
C LYS A 451 -19.60 -5.41 30.83
N GLY A 452 -19.99 -6.07 29.74
CA GLY A 452 -21.22 -6.86 29.66
C GLY A 452 -22.49 -6.03 29.77
N SER A 453 -22.54 -4.87 29.11
CA SER A 453 -23.67 -3.93 29.20
C SER A 453 -24.99 -4.58 28.76
N THR A 454 -26.06 -4.23 29.47
CA THR A 454 -27.44 -4.63 29.18
C THR A 454 -28.35 -3.45 28.83
N ALA A 455 -27.78 -2.24 28.81
CA ALA A 455 -28.46 -1.00 28.49
C ALA A 455 -28.69 -0.82 26.98
N ASP A 456 -29.77 -0.13 26.65
CA ASP A 456 -30.03 0.34 25.27
C ASP A 456 -29.26 1.65 24.98
N THR A 457 -28.99 2.45 26.03
CA THR A 457 -28.20 3.68 25.94
C THR A 457 -27.41 3.89 27.23
N LEU A 458 -26.12 4.19 27.11
CA LEU A 458 -25.25 4.65 28.18
C LEU A 458 -24.81 6.08 27.90
N GLN A 459 -24.99 6.96 28.88
CA GLN A 459 -24.63 8.38 28.79
C GLN A 459 -24.07 8.86 30.14
N PRO A 460 -22.90 8.38 30.58
CA PRO A 460 -22.18 8.99 31.70
C PRO A 460 -21.69 10.40 31.32
N THR A 461 -21.39 11.21 32.33
CA THR A 461 -20.63 12.46 32.16
C THR A 461 -19.16 12.11 32.39
N LEU A 462 -18.32 12.18 31.36
CA LEU A 462 -16.91 11.79 31.44
C LEU A 462 -16.01 13.02 31.44
N THR A 463 -15.16 13.13 32.44
CA THR A 463 -14.08 14.12 32.51
C THR A 463 -12.75 13.39 32.68
N ASN A 464 -11.70 13.88 32.02
CA ASN A 464 -10.37 13.27 32.09
C ASN A 464 -10.41 11.75 31.88
N ILE A 465 -11.13 11.32 30.85
CA ILE A 465 -11.11 9.92 30.38
C ILE A 465 -10.74 10.00 28.91
N GLU A 466 -9.61 9.41 28.54
CA GLU A 466 -9.07 9.46 27.18
C GLU A 466 -9.51 8.24 26.37
N LYS A 467 -9.70 7.11 27.07
CA LYS A 467 -10.04 5.82 26.47
C LYS A 467 -11.31 5.23 27.06
N VAL A 468 -12.20 4.76 26.18
CA VAL A 468 -13.35 3.92 26.59
C VAL A 468 -13.27 2.56 25.89
N THR A 469 -13.36 1.49 26.67
CA THR A 469 -13.38 0.11 26.18
C THR A 469 -14.75 -0.51 26.43
N ILE A 470 -15.42 -0.99 25.38
CA ILE A 470 -16.64 -1.79 25.52
C ILE A 470 -16.26 -3.27 25.41
N ASP A 471 -16.42 -4.00 26.51
CA ASP A 471 -16.19 -5.43 26.64
C ASP A 471 -17.52 -6.18 26.78
N GLY A 472 -18.18 -6.38 25.64
CA GLY A 472 -19.41 -7.14 25.53
C GLY A 472 -20.71 -6.37 25.81
N ASN A 473 -21.74 -6.74 25.06
CA ASN A 473 -23.09 -6.22 25.16
C ASN A 473 -24.13 -7.30 24.85
N THR A 474 -25.30 -7.23 25.49
CA THR A 474 -26.40 -8.20 25.29
C THR A 474 -27.56 -7.63 24.47
N LYS A 475 -27.60 -6.29 24.32
CA LYS A 475 -28.54 -5.54 23.48
C LYS A 475 -27.78 -4.59 22.57
N ASP A 476 -28.47 -4.05 21.57
CA ASP A 476 -27.94 -2.92 20.80
C ASP A 476 -27.71 -1.75 21.76
N LEU A 477 -26.50 -1.18 21.73
CA LEU A 477 -26.04 -0.19 22.70
C LEU A 477 -25.73 1.12 21.98
N THR A 478 -26.31 2.22 22.46
CA THR A 478 -25.85 3.58 22.11
C THR A 478 -24.95 4.12 23.22
N LEU A 479 -23.68 4.37 22.92
CA LEU A 479 -22.77 5.12 23.80
C LEU A 479 -22.84 6.61 23.42
N SER A 480 -23.41 7.43 24.29
CA SER A 480 -23.50 8.87 24.08
C SER A 480 -22.38 9.61 24.81
N LEU A 481 -21.47 10.21 24.03
CA LEU A 481 -20.29 10.96 24.48
C LEU A 481 -20.54 12.49 24.56
N LYS A 482 -21.81 12.93 24.60
CA LYS A 482 -22.23 14.35 24.62
C LYS A 482 -21.52 15.24 25.65
N LYS A 483 -21.00 14.68 26.73
CA LYS A 483 -20.23 15.38 27.77
C LYS A 483 -18.91 14.65 28.06
N ALA A 484 -18.20 14.23 27.02
CA ALA A 484 -17.00 13.41 27.11
C ALA A 484 -15.95 13.87 26.10
N GLN A 485 -15.61 15.17 26.11
CA GLN A 485 -14.72 15.77 25.10
C GLN A 485 -13.28 15.26 25.13
N SER A 486 -12.84 14.67 26.25
CA SER A 486 -11.51 14.07 26.39
C SER A 486 -11.38 12.70 25.71
N VAL A 487 -12.48 12.02 25.40
CA VAL A 487 -12.44 10.67 24.83
C VAL A 487 -12.03 10.74 23.36
N THR A 488 -10.81 10.32 23.07
CA THR A 488 -10.24 10.26 21.71
C THR A 488 -10.06 8.84 21.21
N GLU A 489 -10.07 7.83 22.11
CA GLU A 489 -9.89 6.43 21.77
C GLU A 489 -11.07 5.55 22.23
N LEU A 490 -11.60 4.75 21.31
CA LEU A 490 -12.56 3.70 21.63
C LEU A 490 -11.99 2.31 21.34
N SER A 491 -12.19 1.36 22.24
CA SER A 491 -11.82 -0.04 22.04
C SER A 491 -13.04 -0.94 22.17
N PHE A 492 -13.12 -1.98 21.32
CA PHE A 492 -14.28 -2.87 21.25
C PHE A 492 -13.85 -4.33 21.31
N LYS A 493 -14.41 -5.05 22.27
CA LYS A 493 -14.14 -6.47 22.50
C LYS A 493 -15.42 -7.22 22.86
N ASN A 494 -15.49 -8.50 22.46
CA ASN A 494 -16.62 -9.41 22.74
C ASN A 494 -18.00 -8.84 22.34
N ILE A 495 -18.05 -7.93 21.36
CA ILE A 495 -19.30 -7.29 20.92
C ILE A 495 -20.21 -8.34 20.28
N ALA A 496 -21.42 -8.51 20.83
CA ALA A 496 -22.39 -9.50 20.37
C ALA A 496 -23.64 -8.89 19.72
N LYS A 497 -23.85 -7.58 19.88
CA LYS A 497 -24.94 -6.78 19.29
C LYS A 497 -24.40 -5.46 18.78
N THR A 498 -25.20 -4.69 18.04
CA THR A 498 -24.75 -3.42 17.44
C THR A 498 -24.33 -2.44 18.53
N VAL A 499 -23.24 -1.70 18.30
CA VAL A 499 -22.85 -0.57 19.14
C VAL A 499 -22.83 0.68 18.28
N THR A 500 -23.39 1.77 18.79
CA THR A 500 -23.40 3.07 18.12
C THR A 500 -22.83 4.12 19.06
N GLU A 501 -21.75 4.77 18.65
CA GLU A 501 -21.26 5.98 19.29
C GLU A 501 -22.07 7.20 18.79
N SER A 502 -22.26 8.18 19.66
CA SER A 502 -22.83 9.49 19.29
C SER A 502 -22.24 10.64 20.11
N ASN A 503 -21.99 11.76 19.43
CA ASN A 503 -21.54 13.04 20.02
C ASN A 503 -20.13 13.00 20.63
N GLY A 504 -19.22 12.17 20.12
CA GLY A 504 -17.82 12.08 20.52
C GLY A 504 -16.88 13.08 19.83
N ASN A 505 -15.58 12.88 20.10
CA ASN A 505 -14.43 13.43 19.37
C ASN A 505 -13.38 12.31 19.18
N VAL A 506 -13.85 11.14 18.72
CA VAL A 506 -13.08 9.90 18.61
C VAL A 506 -12.16 9.98 17.40
N GLU A 507 -10.86 9.86 17.62
CA GLU A 507 -9.84 9.86 16.56
C GLU A 507 -9.39 8.44 16.19
N THR A 508 -9.40 7.53 17.16
CA THR A 508 -8.90 6.15 17.01
C THR A 508 -9.90 5.13 17.52
N VAL A 509 -10.09 4.07 16.73
CA VAL A 509 -10.92 2.91 17.09
C VAL A 509 -10.08 1.64 17.06
N ASN A 510 -10.09 0.88 18.14
CA ASN A 510 -9.41 -0.41 18.25
C ASN A 510 -10.44 -1.55 18.28
N ILE A 511 -10.39 -2.41 17.28
CA ILE A 511 -11.13 -3.66 17.21
C ILE A 511 -10.25 -4.77 17.76
N LEU A 512 -10.66 -5.29 18.92
CA LEU A 512 -10.02 -6.39 19.61
C LEU A 512 -10.71 -7.72 19.24
N ALA A 513 -10.27 -8.82 19.84
CA ALA A 513 -10.77 -10.16 19.52
C ALA A 513 -12.27 -10.39 19.85
N ASN A 514 -12.86 -11.41 19.21
CA ASN A 514 -14.17 -11.99 19.54
C ASN A 514 -15.43 -11.15 19.29
N ASN A 515 -15.38 -10.12 18.45
CA ASN A 515 -16.59 -9.41 18.05
C ASN A 515 -17.40 -10.19 16.99
N ALA A 516 -18.71 -9.96 16.96
CA ALA A 516 -19.59 -10.46 15.93
C ALA A 516 -19.38 -9.67 14.63
N THR A 517 -19.08 -10.36 13.53
CA THR A 517 -18.80 -9.73 12.22
C THR A 517 -20.07 -9.26 11.50
N ASP A 518 -21.24 -9.79 11.89
CA ASP A 518 -22.54 -9.40 11.37
C ASP A 518 -23.20 -8.24 12.14
N LYS A 519 -22.53 -7.74 13.20
CA LYS A 519 -22.97 -6.61 14.02
C LYS A 519 -22.04 -5.43 13.82
N ALA A 520 -22.63 -4.26 13.63
CA ALA A 520 -21.87 -3.05 13.36
C ALA A 520 -21.45 -2.37 14.67
N VAL A 521 -20.24 -1.83 14.67
CA VAL A 521 -19.82 -0.74 15.54
C VAL A 521 -19.86 0.52 14.68
N THR A 522 -20.82 1.40 14.97
CA THR A 522 -21.02 2.66 14.25
C THR A 522 -20.36 3.79 15.01
N ILE A 523 -19.48 4.53 14.35
CA ILE A 523 -18.76 5.68 14.90
C ILE A 523 -19.23 6.90 14.12
N ASN A 524 -20.00 7.77 14.78
CA ASN A 524 -20.68 8.89 14.16
C ASN A 524 -19.87 10.19 14.29
N ASP A 525 -18.56 10.06 14.07
CA ASP A 525 -17.59 11.11 14.29
C ASP A 525 -16.83 11.48 13.01
N GLU A 526 -16.67 12.77 12.78
CA GLU A 526 -15.88 13.33 11.67
C GLU A 526 -14.38 13.34 12.02
N SER A 527 -14.01 13.31 13.31
CA SER A 527 -12.61 13.29 13.75
C SER A 527 -11.92 11.94 13.59
N LEU A 528 -12.67 10.88 13.28
CA LEU A 528 -12.13 9.52 13.18
C LEU A 528 -11.12 9.43 12.03
N LYS A 529 -9.88 9.09 12.36
CA LYS A 529 -8.75 8.97 11.41
C LYS A 529 -8.21 7.55 11.34
N THR A 530 -8.28 6.79 12.43
CA THR A 530 -7.58 5.49 12.52
C THR A 530 -8.50 4.38 13.00
N ILE A 531 -8.48 3.25 12.29
CA ILE A 531 -9.09 2.00 12.71
C ILE A 531 -7.99 0.94 12.82
N ASN A 532 -7.84 0.33 13.98
CA ASN A 532 -6.87 -0.73 14.23
C ASN A 532 -7.57 -2.06 14.49
N PHE A 533 -7.25 -3.09 13.70
CA PHE A 533 -7.58 -4.48 13.99
C PHE A 533 -6.40 -5.12 14.73
N SER A 534 -6.52 -5.20 16.07
CA SER A 534 -5.45 -5.63 16.98
C SER A 534 -5.33 -7.14 17.10
N ASP A 535 -4.11 -7.64 17.26
CA ASP A 535 -3.83 -9.07 17.41
C ASP A 535 -3.78 -9.54 18.87
N VAL A 536 -4.22 -8.73 19.83
CA VAL A 536 -4.06 -9.03 21.27
C VAL A 536 -5.43 -9.18 21.95
N ASP A 537 -5.61 -10.27 22.71
CA ASP A 537 -6.75 -10.43 23.62
C ASP A 537 -6.51 -9.82 25.01
N ASP A 538 -7.52 -9.87 25.88
CA ASP A 538 -7.44 -9.40 27.28
C ASP A 538 -6.31 -9.97 28.12
N LYS A 539 -5.77 -11.11 27.73
CA LYS A 539 -4.75 -11.85 28.47
C LYS A 539 -3.37 -11.64 27.86
N GLY A 540 -3.25 -10.80 26.84
CA GLY A 540 -2.02 -10.57 26.10
C GLY A 540 -1.70 -11.67 25.09
N ALA A 541 -2.63 -12.57 24.79
CA ALA A 541 -2.42 -13.65 23.82
C ALA A 541 -2.72 -13.18 22.39
N SER A 542 -1.98 -13.72 21.42
CA SER A 542 -2.19 -13.39 20.01
C SER A 542 -3.48 -14.02 19.48
N VAL A 543 -4.49 -13.21 19.17
CA VAL A 543 -5.80 -13.62 18.64
C VAL A 543 -6.17 -12.75 17.44
N ALA A 544 -6.77 -13.34 16.41
CA ALA A 544 -7.20 -12.57 15.23
C ALA A 544 -8.35 -11.61 15.59
N ALA A 545 -8.21 -10.35 15.20
CA ALA A 545 -9.29 -9.38 15.30
C ALA A 545 -10.39 -9.71 14.30
N LYS A 546 -11.62 -9.41 14.71
CA LYS A 546 -12.80 -9.47 13.85
C LYS A 546 -13.81 -8.40 14.27
N GLY A 547 -14.56 -7.85 13.32
CA GLY A 547 -15.58 -6.83 13.54
C GLY A 547 -15.96 -6.07 12.26
N LYS A 548 -17.15 -5.46 12.29
CA LYS A 548 -17.65 -4.55 11.26
C LYS A 548 -17.73 -3.13 11.79
N ILE A 549 -17.03 -2.19 11.16
CA ILE A 549 -17.07 -0.76 11.48
C ILE A 549 -17.90 -0.01 10.45
N VAL A 550 -18.72 0.95 10.93
CA VAL A 550 -19.40 1.95 10.12
C VAL A 550 -18.89 3.32 10.55
N ALA A 551 -18.11 3.95 9.67
CA ALA A 551 -17.41 5.21 9.86
C ALA A 551 -17.83 6.22 8.78
N ASP A 552 -19.14 6.34 8.55
CA ASP A 552 -19.66 7.07 7.38
C ASP A 552 -19.34 8.56 7.38
N LYS A 553 -19.00 9.14 8.53
CA LYS A 553 -18.61 10.56 8.63
C LYS A 553 -17.11 10.82 8.44
N ALA A 554 -16.27 9.79 8.51
CA ALA A 554 -14.84 9.95 8.30
C ALA A 554 -14.57 10.31 6.82
N THR A 555 -13.71 11.30 6.58
CA THR A 555 -13.30 11.73 5.23
C THR A 555 -11.98 11.10 4.80
N GLU A 556 -11.12 10.76 5.76
CA GLU A 556 -9.85 10.07 5.52
C GLU A 556 -9.67 9.01 6.60
N LEU A 557 -9.20 7.81 6.23
CA LEU A 557 -8.97 6.73 7.18
C LEU A 557 -7.64 6.03 6.93
N THR A 558 -6.91 5.77 8.01
CA THR A 558 -5.86 4.75 8.07
C THR A 558 -6.41 3.50 8.74
N ILE A 559 -6.30 2.36 8.08
CA ILE A 559 -6.74 1.07 8.60
C ILE A 559 -5.50 0.21 8.83
N ASN A 560 -5.16 -0.02 10.09
CA ASN A 560 -4.06 -0.90 10.46
C ASN A 560 -4.61 -2.28 10.84
N SER A 561 -3.98 -3.35 10.37
CA SER A 561 -4.37 -4.72 10.71
C SER A 561 -3.16 -5.55 11.08
N ASN A 562 -3.10 -6.01 12.34
CA ASN A 562 -2.02 -6.88 12.81
C ASN A 562 -2.29 -8.34 12.45
N LYS A 563 -3.53 -8.81 12.60
CA LYS A 563 -3.90 -10.22 12.34
C LYS A 563 -5.39 -10.37 12.07
N VAL A 564 -5.73 -10.83 10.87
CA VAL A 564 -7.10 -11.08 10.40
C VAL A 564 -7.11 -12.34 9.55
N THR A 565 -7.97 -13.30 9.89
CA THR A 565 -7.98 -14.63 9.28
C THR A 565 -8.77 -14.72 7.98
N LEU A 566 -9.79 -13.88 7.79
CA LEU A 566 -10.62 -13.82 6.59
C LEU A 566 -10.93 -12.35 6.27
N ALA A 567 -11.08 -12.00 4.99
CA ALA A 567 -11.47 -10.63 4.62
C ALA A 567 -12.83 -10.21 5.22
N SER A 568 -13.75 -11.15 5.46
CA SER A 568 -15.04 -10.89 6.11
C SER A 568 -14.94 -10.72 7.64
N ASP A 569 -13.78 -11.02 8.23
CA ASP A 569 -13.54 -10.77 9.65
C ASP A 569 -13.27 -9.29 9.89
N ALA A 570 -12.74 -8.55 8.93
CA ALA A 570 -12.47 -7.12 9.05
C ALA A 570 -13.24 -6.34 7.98
N VAL A 571 -14.37 -5.74 8.38
CA VAL A 571 -15.26 -5.00 7.47
C VAL A 571 -15.28 -3.53 7.86
N VAL A 572 -15.04 -2.63 6.91
CA VAL A 572 -15.11 -1.18 7.13
C VAL A 572 -16.04 -0.55 6.09
N GLN A 573 -17.02 0.20 6.57
CA GLN A 573 -17.87 1.07 5.75
C GLN A 573 -17.52 2.54 6.03
N ALA A 574 -17.34 3.33 4.97
CA ALA A 574 -16.94 4.73 5.10
C ALA A 574 -17.51 5.57 3.95
N ALA A 575 -18.81 5.91 4.02
CA ALA A 575 -19.53 6.58 2.94
C ALA A 575 -18.93 7.91 2.45
N ASN A 576 -18.29 8.67 3.34
CA ASN A 576 -17.70 9.97 3.00
C ASN A 576 -16.18 9.95 2.81
N ALA A 577 -15.52 8.80 2.98
CA ALA A 577 -14.07 8.73 2.84
C ALA A 577 -13.66 8.98 1.38
N THR A 578 -12.76 9.94 1.16
CA THR A 578 -12.12 10.19 -0.13
C THR A 578 -10.75 9.52 -0.23
N LYS A 579 -10.13 9.25 0.93
CA LYS A 579 -8.83 8.59 1.03
C LYS A 579 -8.86 7.48 2.09
N ILE A 580 -8.37 6.30 1.72
CA ILE A 580 -8.15 5.19 2.66
C ILE A 580 -6.74 4.63 2.45
N ASP A 581 -5.96 4.54 3.52
CA ASP A 581 -4.67 3.87 3.54
C ASP A 581 -4.77 2.60 4.40
N ILE A 582 -4.47 1.44 3.82
CA ILE A 582 -4.50 0.14 4.51
C ILE A 582 -3.07 -0.30 4.80
N ASN A 583 -2.75 -0.59 6.05
CA ASN A 583 -1.47 -1.15 6.49
C ASN A 583 -1.70 -2.52 7.13
N ALA A 584 -1.46 -3.59 6.36
CA ALA A 584 -1.70 -4.97 6.77
C ALA A 584 -0.39 -5.69 7.10
N ALA A 585 -0.28 -6.22 8.32
CA ALA A 585 0.81 -7.09 8.72
C ALA A 585 0.72 -8.46 8.03
N LYS A 586 1.77 -9.28 8.18
CA LYS A 586 1.94 -10.54 7.46
C LYS A 586 0.81 -11.54 7.66
N ASP A 587 0.20 -11.55 8.85
CA ASP A 587 -0.87 -12.48 9.23
C ASP A 587 -2.28 -11.94 8.92
N THR A 588 -2.39 -10.87 8.12
CA THR A 588 -3.66 -10.32 7.64
C THR A 588 -3.96 -10.85 6.24
N VAL A 589 -4.97 -11.72 6.12
CA VAL A 589 -5.37 -12.35 4.85
C VAL A 589 -6.15 -11.40 3.94
N GLY A 590 -6.84 -10.39 4.50
CA GLY A 590 -7.63 -9.45 3.71
C GLY A 590 -8.51 -8.52 4.54
N LEU A 591 -9.23 -7.64 3.85
CA LEU A 591 -10.18 -6.66 4.41
C LEU A 591 -11.36 -6.49 3.46
N THR A 592 -12.55 -6.26 3.99
CA THR A 592 -13.73 -5.86 3.20
C THR A 592 -14.00 -4.36 3.33
N LEU A 593 -14.05 -3.63 2.22
CA LEU A 593 -14.53 -2.25 2.15
C LEU A 593 -15.95 -2.22 1.60
N GLY A 594 -16.85 -1.48 2.25
CA GLY A 594 -18.24 -1.32 1.81
C GLY A 594 -18.70 0.13 1.80
N GLY A 595 -19.64 0.46 0.92
CA GLY A 595 -20.27 1.79 0.92
C GLY A 595 -19.32 2.95 0.63
N VAL A 596 -18.13 2.74 0.07
CA VAL A 596 -17.07 3.74 -0.12
C VAL A 596 -17.24 4.60 -1.37
N ALA A 597 -18.47 5.03 -1.68
CA ALA A 597 -18.83 5.66 -2.97
C ALA A 597 -18.09 6.96 -3.33
N LYS A 598 -17.37 7.58 -2.38
CA LYS A 598 -16.55 8.78 -2.58
C LYS A 598 -15.04 8.53 -2.58
N LEU A 599 -14.61 7.28 -2.37
CA LEU A 599 -13.20 6.93 -2.27
C LEU A 599 -12.52 7.12 -3.62
N THR A 600 -11.61 8.10 -3.71
CA THR A 600 -10.80 8.37 -4.91
C THR A 600 -9.40 7.79 -4.78
N ASP A 601 -8.83 7.81 -3.57
CA ASP A 601 -7.45 7.44 -3.30
C ASP A 601 -7.40 6.24 -2.35
N LEU A 602 -6.91 5.12 -2.84
CA LEU A 602 -6.77 3.89 -2.07
C LEU A 602 -5.32 3.41 -2.11
N THR A 603 -4.70 3.36 -0.94
CA THR A 603 -3.36 2.78 -0.76
C THR A 603 -3.47 1.46 0.00
N VAL A 604 -2.77 0.42 -0.47
CA VAL A 604 -2.67 -0.87 0.23
C VAL A 604 -1.19 -1.21 0.42
N ASN A 605 -0.74 -1.21 1.67
CA ASN A 605 0.58 -1.68 2.08
C ASN A 605 0.42 -2.98 2.86
N ASN A 606 0.87 -4.12 2.34
CA ASN A 606 0.71 -5.40 3.02
C ASN A 606 1.98 -6.25 3.03
N LYS A 607 2.24 -6.93 4.15
CA LYS A 607 3.45 -7.75 4.36
C LYS A 607 3.27 -9.25 4.08
N GLY A 608 2.06 -9.68 3.69
CA GLY A 608 1.68 -11.07 3.46
C GLY A 608 0.78 -11.21 2.24
N ALA A 609 0.12 -12.35 2.04
CA ALA A 609 -0.92 -12.44 1.01
C ALA A 609 -2.18 -11.68 1.46
N PHE A 610 -2.72 -10.81 0.62
CA PHE A 610 -3.81 -9.90 0.96
C PHE A 610 -4.89 -9.86 -0.12
N ALA A 611 -6.13 -10.11 0.27
CA ALA A 611 -7.32 -9.97 -0.56
C ALA A 611 -8.13 -8.73 -0.12
N LEU A 612 -8.17 -7.72 -0.98
CA LEU A 612 -9.10 -6.60 -0.82
C LEU A 612 -10.48 -7.03 -1.34
N THR A 613 -11.51 -6.94 -0.53
CA THR A 613 -12.86 -7.34 -0.92
C THR A 613 -13.78 -6.12 -0.96
N GLY A 614 -14.52 -5.92 -2.06
CA GLY A 614 -15.67 -5.01 -2.04
C GLY A 614 -16.86 -5.71 -1.39
N ALA A 615 -17.65 -5.04 -0.55
CA ALA A 615 -18.88 -5.64 -0.02
C ALA A 615 -19.90 -5.94 -1.15
N ASN A 616 -19.87 -5.14 -2.22
CA ASN A 616 -20.60 -5.33 -3.47
C ASN A 616 -19.67 -5.24 -4.69
N ALA A 617 -20.15 -5.71 -5.84
CA ALA A 617 -19.38 -5.76 -7.09
C ALA A 617 -18.87 -4.40 -7.60
N THR A 618 -19.51 -3.31 -7.18
CA THR A 618 -19.23 -1.93 -7.65
C THR A 618 -18.66 -1.02 -6.56
N ASP A 619 -18.39 -1.53 -5.35
CA ASP A 619 -18.00 -0.66 -4.23
C ASP A 619 -16.69 0.10 -4.47
N LEU A 620 -15.80 -0.42 -5.32
CA LEU A 620 -14.52 0.21 -5.65
C LEU A 620 -14.54 1.04 -6.95
N ASP A 621 -15.71 1.21 -7.59
CA ASP A 621 -15.82 1.93 -8.87
C ASP A 621 -15.46 3.42 -8.78
N SER A 622 -15.51 4.02 -7.59
CA SER A 622 -15.14 5.43 -7.37
C SER A 622 -13.64 5.67 -7.34
N VAL A 623 -12.84 4.61 -7.11
CA VAL A 623 -11.39 4.70 -6.97
C VAL A 623 -10.78 5.22 -8.26
N LYS A 624 -9.97 6.28 -8.15
CA LYS A 624 -9.22 6.89 -9.25
C LYS A 624 -7.74 6.55 -9.19
N ASN A 625 -7.20 6.45 -7.98
CA ASN A 625 -5.81 6.13 -7.72
C ASN A 625 -5.75 4.89 -6.83
N LEU A 626 -5.22 3.79 -7.35
CA LEU A 626 -4.94 2.58 -6.58
C LEU A 626 -3.43 2.36 -6.54
N SER A 627 -2.85 2.48 -5.34
CA SER A 627 -1.44 2.20 -5.08
C SER A 627 -1.31 0.99 -4.18
N VAL A 628 -0.59 -0.04 -4.60
CA VAL A 628 -0.38 -1.27 -3.82
C VAL A 628 1.11 -1.53 -3.68
N ASN A 629 1.57 -1.71 -2.45
CA ASN A 629 2.91 -2.17 -2.12
C ASN A 629 2.80 -3.45 -1.28
N THR A 630 3.17 -4.59 -1.86
CA THR A 630 2.90 -5.90 -1.28
C THR A 630 4.15 -6.77 -1.20
N GLU A 631 4.49 -7.26 -0.01
CA GLU A 631 5.51 -8.32 0.17
C GLU A 631 4.96 -9.73 -0.15
N GLY A 632 3.65 -9.86 -0.43
CA GLY A 632 2.99 -11.12 -0.82
C GLY A 632 2.08 -10.98 -2.03
N ALA A 633 1.16 -11.94 -2.22
CA ALA A 633 0.18 -11.89 -3.31
C ALA A 633 -0.95 -10.90 -2.99
N PHE A 634 -1.30 -10.03 -3.94
CA PHE A 634 -2.45 -9.13 -3.86
C PHE A 634 -3.59 -9.62 -4.76
N SER A 635 -4.84 -9.43 -4.32
CA SER A 635 -6.01 -9.69 -5.16
C SER A 635 -7.17 -8.78 -4.77
N ILE A 636 -8.10 -8.58 -5.72
CA ILE A 636 -9.40 -7.97 -5.45
C ILE A 636 -10.48 -9.02 -5.62
N ALA A 637 -11.28 -9.22 -4.58
CA ALA A 637 -12.39 -10.16 -4.55
C ALA A 637 -13.75 -9.43 -4.48
N THR A 638 -14.80 -10.09 -4.98
CA THR A 638 -16.20 -9.59 -5.09
C THR A 638 -16.37 -8.37 -6.01
N ALA A 639 -15.56 -7.32 -5.87
CA ALA A 639 -15.54 -6.20 -6.80
C ALA A 639 -15.08 -6.68 -8.18
N THR A 640 -15.88 -6.38 -9.21
CA THR A 640 -15.64 -6.82 -10.59
C THR A 640 -15.21 -5.67 -11.50
N SER A 641 -15.18 -4.44 -10.99
CA SER A 641 -14.75 -3.28 -11.77
C SER A 641 -14.10 -2.18 -10.94
N LEU A 642 -13.28 -1.39 -11.62
CA LEU A 642 -12.70 -0.12 -11.17
C LEU A 642 -12.96 0.92 -12.28
N LYS A 643 -14.24 1.33 -12.44
CA LYS A 643 -14.70 2.14 -13.59
C LYS A 643 -14.01 3.49 -13.76
N ASN A 644 -13.55 4.10 -12.67
CA ASN A 644 -12.96 5.45 -12.67
C ASN A 644 -11.45 5.46 -12.45
N LEU A 645 -10.78 4.30 -12.48
CA LEU A 645 -9.35 4.20 -12.21
C LEU A 645 -8.55 4.93 -13.29
N ASN A 646 -7.84 5.99 -12.88
CA ASN A 646 -6.92 6.73 -13.72
C ASN A 646 -5.48 6.24 -13.53
N ASN A 647 -5.11 5.86 -12.30
CA ASN A 647 -3.75 5.47 -11.97
C ASN A 647 -3.75 4.16 -11.20
N LEU A 648 -3.02 3.17 -11.71
CA LEU A 648 -2.73 1.91 -11.05
C LEU A 648 -1.22 1.82 -10.81
N SER A 649 -0.79 1.76 -9.55
CA SER A 649 0.59 1.48 -9.19
C SER A 649 0.65 0.18 -8.38
N LEU A 650 1.36 -0.83 -8.88
CA LEU A 650 1.54 -2.10 -8.18
C LEU A 650 3.04 -2.40 -8.04
N ASN A 651 3.51 -2.50 -6.80
CA ASN A 651 4.86 -2.95 -6.47
C ASN A 651 4.77 -4.19 -5.56
N GLY A 652 5.44 -5.31 -5.90
CA GLY A 652 5.48 -6.45 -4.99
C GLY A 652 5.75 -7.83 -5.59
N VAL A 653 5.10 -8.86 -5.02
CA VAL A 653 5.30 -10.26 -5.45
C VAL A 653 4.37 -10.62 -6.61
N SER A 654 3.06 -10.63 -6.42
CA SER A 654 2.11 -10.95 -7.50
C SER A 654 0.78 -10.25 -7.28
N ALA A 655 0.00 -10.07 -8.35
CA ALA A 655 -1.32 -9.48 -8.27
C ALA A 655 -2.30 -10.18 -9.23
N ASP A 656 -3.39 -10.72 -8.69
CA ASP A 656 -4.47 -11.31 -9.48
C ASP A 656 -5.73 -10.43 -9.45
N LEU A 657 -5.93 -9.69 -10.54
CA LEU A 657 -7.08 -8.83 -10.79
C LEU A 657 -7.85 -9.29 -12.05
N ASN A 658 -7.76 -10.57 -12.42
CA ASN A 658 -8.33 -11.08 -13.67
C ASN A 658 -9.86 -10.90 -13.77
N SER A 659 -10.54 -10.90 -12.62
CA SER A 659 -12.00 -10.68 -12.55
C SER A 659 -12.39 -9.19 -12.50
N VAL A 660 -11.42 -8.28 -12.61
CA VAL A 660 -11.63 -6.83 -12.47
C VAL A 660 -11.48 -6.15 -13.83
N ASN A 661 -12.57 -5.54 -14.30
CA ASN A 661 -12.56 -4.67 -15.47
C ASN A 661 -12.22 -3.23 -15.08
N VAL A 662 -11.32 -2.59 -15.81
CA VAL A 662 -10.85 -1.22 -15.54
C VAL A 662 -11.44 -0.26 -16.56
N GLY A 663 -11.93 0.88 -16.06
CA GLY A 663 -12.38 1.96 -16.91
C GLY A 663 -13.70 1.71 -17.64
N THR A 664 -14.06 2.67 -18.48
CA THR A 664 -15.24 2.67 -19.36
C THR A 664 -14.92 3.52 -20.59
N ALA A 665 -15.76 3.49 -21.63
CA ALA A 665 -15.64 4.39 -22.80
C ALA A 665 -15.73 5.90 -22.46
N THR A 666 -15.97 6.25 -21.19
CA THR A 666 -15.99 7.64 -20.69
C THR A 666 -14.80 8.01 -19.80
N LEU A 667 -13.95 7.06 -19.40
CA LEU A 667 -12.76 7.32 -18.58
C LEU A 667 -11.77 8.21 -19.36
N ALA A 668 -11.23 9.25 -18.72
CA ALA A 668 -10.34 10.20 -19.40
C ALA A 668 -9.06 9.56 -19.95
N SER A 669 -8.35 8.82 -19.11
CA SER A 669 -7.16 8.03 -19.45
C SER A 669 -6.85 7.06 -18.31
N LEU A 670 -6.00 6.07 -18.57
CA LEU A 670 -5.41 5.16 -17.58
C LEU A 670 -3.89 5.13 -17.74
N GLU A 671 -3.18 5.27 -16.62
CA GLU A 671 -1.76 4.94 -16.49
C GLU A 671 -1.59 3.80 -15.48
N ALA A 672 -0.96 2.71 -15.89
CA ALA A 672 -0.71 1.53 -15.07
C ALA A 672 0.80 1.24 -14.98
N ASN A 673 1.39 1.49 -13.82
CA ASN A 673 2.80 1.28 -13.52
C ASN A 673 2.95 0.02 -12.66
N ILE A 674 3.53 -1.04 -13.23
CA ILE A 674 3.56 -2.38 -12.64
C ILE A 674 5.00 -2.86 -12.46
N ASN A 675 5.35 -3.25 -11.25
CA ASN A 675 6.62 -3.88 -10.92
C ASN A 675 6.37 -5.03 -9.94
N VAL A 676 6.21 -6.24 -10.46
CA VAL A 676 5.97 -7.43 -9.64
C VAL A 676 6.92 -8.56 -10.03
N SER A 677 7.41 -9.32 -9.05
CA SER A 677 8.36 -10.42 -9.33
C SER A 677 7.71 -11.71 -9.85
N GLY A 678 6.40 -11.86 -9.64
CA GLY A 678 5.56 -13.00 -9.99
C GLY A 678 4.48 -12.63 -11.00
N GLU A 679 3.33 -13.29 -10.95
CA GLU A 679 2.27 -13.12 -11.95
C GLU A 679 1.47 -11.82 -11.74
N PHE A 680 1.19 -11.09 -12.83
CA PHE A 680 0.22 -10.01 -12.87
C PHE A 680 -0.93 -10.39 -13.82
N LYS A 681 -2.17 -10.34 -13.31
CA LYS A 681 -3.38 -10.50 -14.11
C LYS A 681 -4.30 -9.30 -13.98
N LEU A 682 -4.91 -8.88 -15.08
CA LEU A 682 -5.96 -7.86 -15.11
C LEU A 682 -7.01 -8.18 -16.17
N GLY A 683 -8.28 -7.90 -15.88
CA GLY A 683 -9.38 -8.06 -16.83
C GLY A 683 -9.34 -7.04 -17.99
N THR A 684 -10.51 -6.75 -18.56
CA THR A 684 -10.58 -5.79 -19.69
C THR A 684 -10.34 -4.36 -19.22
N THR A 685 -9.70 -3.56 -20.08
CA THR A 685 -9.43 -2.15 -19.84
C THR A 685 -10.03 -1.30 -20.96
N THR A 686 -10.80 -0.26 -20.61
CA THR A 686 -11.39 0.65 -21.59
C THR A 686 -11.26 2.10 -21.13
N ALA A 687 -10.81 2.98 -22.01
CA ALA A 687 -10.82 4.42 -21.80
C ALA A 687 -11.26 5.19 -23.04
N LYS A 688 -11.66 6.45 -22.83
CA LYS A 688 -11.87 7.41 -23.90
C LYS A 688 -10.51 7.87 -24.45
N GLY A 689 -9.63 8.40 -23.61
CA GLY A 689 -8.28 8.84 -23.98
C GLY A 689 -7.25 7.74 -23.78
N ASP A 690 -6.02 8.13 -23.46
CA ASP A 690 -4.86 7.24 -23.48
C ASP A 690 -4.96 6.08 -22.47
N VAL A 691 -4.43 4.93 -22.86
CA VAL A 691 -4.28 3.76 -21.99
C VAL A 691 -2.83 3.29 -22.05
N ASP A 692 -2.09 3.52 -20.97
CA ASP A 692 -0.66 3.24 -20.89
C ASP A 692 -0.36 2.19 -19.82
N PHE A 693 0.20 1.05 -20.22
CA PHE A 693 0.75 0.04 -19.32
C PHE A 693 2.28 0.07 -19.37
N ASN A 694 2.90 0.49 -18.28
CA ASN A 694 4.34 0.45 -18.08
C ASN A 694 4.67 -0.67 -17.10
N ILE A 695 5.19 -1.78 -17.61
CA ILE A 695 5.50 -2.99 -16.86
C ILE A 695 7.01 -3.10 -16.76
N GLU A 696 7.56 -2.70 -15.62
CA GLU A 696 9.00 -2.67 -15.38
C GLU A 696 9.57 -4.09 -15.25
N ASN A 697 8.95 -4.89 -14.38
CA ASN A 697 9.28 -6.30 -14.18
C ASN A 697 7.99 -7.10 -13.95
N VAL A 698 7.95 -8.30 -14.52
CA VAL A 698 6.88 -9.27 -14.27
C VAL A 698 7.39 -10.71 -14.36
N GLY A 699 6.88 -11.59 -13.50
CA GLY A 699 7.05 -13.03 -13.61
C GLY A 699 6.29 -13.57 -14.83
N ALA A 700 4.97 -13.41 -14.85
CA ALA A 700 4.12 -13.72 -16.00
C ALA A 700 2.97 -12.69 -16.10
N LEU A 701 2.49 -12.41 -17.31
CA LEU A 701 1.50 -11.36 -17.55
C LEU A 701 0.24 -11.92 -18.21
N THR A 702 -0.93 -11.54 -17.73
CA THR A 702 -2.21 -11.75 -18.41
C THR A 702 -3.05 -10.48 -18.36
N LEU A 703 -3.19 -9.79 -19.49
CA LEU A 703 -4.09 -8.65 -19.63
C LEU A 703 -5.28 -9.03 -20.52
N GLY A 704 -6.49 -8.61 -20.12
CA GLY A 704 -7.68 -8.69 -20.96
C GLY A 704 -7.59 -7.77 -22.19
N ALA A 705 -8.72 -7.58 -22.87
CA ALA A 705 -8.79 -6.64 -23.99
C ALA A 705 -8.54 -5.19 -23.51
N ILE A 706 -7.74 -4.44 -24.25
CA ILE A 706 -7.40 -3.04 -24.01
C ILE A 706 -8.01 -2.19 -25.12
N THR A 707 -8.77 -1.16 -24.78
CA THR A 707 -9.41 -0.27 -25.77
C THR A 707 -9.28 1.19 -25.37
N SER A 708 -8.63 1.98 -26.21
CA SER A 708 -8.73 3.44 -26.23
C SER A 708 -9.65 3.88 -27.37
N SER A 709 -10.64 4.71 -27.06
CA SER A 709 -11.65 5.13 -28.06
C SER A 709 -11.20 6.30 -28.93
N THR A 710 -10.40 7.20 -28.37
CA THR A 710 -9.94 8.45 -29.00
C THR A 710 -8.46 8.76 -28.75
N GLY A 711 -7.80 8.07 -27.83
CA GLY A 711 -6.39 8.25 -27.51
C GLY A 711 -5.53 7.09 -28.00
N ASN A 712 -4.31 7.02 -27.47
CA ASN A 712 -3.34 5.97 -27.75
C ASN A 712 -3.54 4.76 -26.83
N ALA A 713 -3.04 3.61 -27.25
CA ALA A 713 -2.91 2.42 -26.42
C ALA A 713 -1.45 1.96 -26.41
N SER A 714 -0.80 2.05 -25.25
CA SER A 714 0.60 1.67 -25.06
C SER A 714 0.72 0.52 -24.07
N VAL A 715 1.48 -0.51 -24.44
CA VAL A 715 1.88 -1.61 -23.54
C VAL A 715 3.38 -1.79 -23.68
N ILE A 716 4.12 -1.40 -22.65
CA ILE A 716 5.58 -1.47 -22.60
C ILE A 716 5.97 -2.46 -21.50
N ILE A 717 6.60 -3.55 -21.88
CA ILE A 717 7.06 -4.63 -21.01
C ILE A 717 8.59 -4.62 -21.04
N SER A 718 9.17 -3.94 -20.07
CA SER A 718 10.63 -3.79 -19.94
C SER A 718 11.31 -5.10 -19.56
N SER A 719 10.63 -6.00 -18.85
CA SER A 719 11.13 -7.33 -18.47
C SER A 719 10.00 -8.28 -18.10
N ALA A 720 9.95 -9.44 -18.75
CA ALA A 720 9.06 -10.54 -18.40
C ALA A 720 9.80 -11.87 -18.38
N THR A 721 9.87 -12.55 -17.24
CA THR A 721 10.64 -13.81 -17.11
C THR A 721 9.87 -15.06 -17.58
N GLY A 722 8.55 -14.96 -17.70
CA GLY A 722 7.62 -16.02 -18.07
C GLY A 722 6.69 -15.61 -19.21
N ASN A 723 5.54 -16.27 -19.32
CA ASN A 723 4.62 -16.08 -20.43
C ASN A 723 3.88 -14.73 -20.36
N VAL A 724 3.62 -14.14 -21.51
CA VAL A 724 2.83 -12.92 -21.68
C VAL A 724 1.57 -13.26 -22.49
N THR A 725 0.40 -12.94 -21.96
CA THR A 725 -0.89 -13.05 -22.66
C THR A 725 -1.57 -11.69 -22.67
N LEU A 726 -1.88 -11.18 -23.86
CA LEU A 726 -2.59 -9.93 -24.08
C LEU A 726 -3.86 -10.22 -24.86
N GLY A 727 -4.99 -9.67 -24.42
CA GLY A 727 -6.20 -9.61 -25.23
C GLY A 727 -6.03 -8.74 -26.47
N ALA A 728 -7.13 -8.45 -27.17
CA ALA A 728 -7.09 -7.47 -28.26
C ALA A 728 -6.67 -6.09 -27.72
N VAL A 729 -5.77 -5.40 -28.43
CA VAL A 729 -5.34 -4.05 -28.08
C VAL A 729 -5.77 -3.11 -29.20
N SER A 730 -6.62 -2.14 -28.89
CA SER A 730 -7.20 -1.26 -29.89
C SER A 730 -7.15 0.21 -29.48
N ALA A 731 -6.44 1.03 -30.25
CA ALA A 731 -6.59 2.48 -30.27
C ALA A 731 -7.48 2.83 -31.47
N THR A 732 -8.77 3.10 -31.24
CA THR A 732 -9.75 3.15 -32.34
C THR A 732 -9.56 4.36 -33.27
N GLN A 733 -9.01 5.45 -32.76
CA GLN A 733 -8.74 6.72 -33.48
C GLN A 733 -7.38 7.31 -33.03
N GLY A 734 -6.44 6.44 -32.69
CA GLY A 734 -5.13 6.84 -32.16
C GLY A 734 -4.09 5.75 -32.42
N ASN A 735 -2.91 5.92 -31.85
CA ASN A 735 -1.78 5.05 -32.14
C ASN A 735 -1.67 3.91 -31.12
N LEU A 736 -1.17 2.77 -31.59
CA LEU A 736 -0.87 1.61 -30.77
C LEU A 736 0.65 1.43 -30.68
N THR A 737 1.16 1.26 -29.46
CA THR A 737 2.54 0.84 -29.21
C THR A 737 2.55 -0.40 -28.33
N LEU A 738 3.20 -1.47 -28.80
CA LEU A 738 3.45 -2.68 -28.03
C LEU A 738 4.95 -2.96 -28.04
N ASN A 739 5.60 -2.81 -26.90
CA ASN A 739 6.99 -3.26 -26.73
C ASN A 739 6.99 -4.42 -25.73
N ALA A 740 7.33 -5.62 -26.21
CA ALA A 740 7.52 -6.81 -25.38
C ALA A 740 8.85 -7.51 -25.69
N GLY A 741 9.82 -6.77 -26.26
CA GLY A 741 11.09 -7.31 -26.73
C GLY A 741 11.95 -7.96 -25.63
N ASN A 742 11.69 -7.71 -24.35
CA ASN A 742 12.44 -8.32 -23.24
C ASN A 742 11.68 -9.49 -22.56
N THR A 743 10.82 -10.19 -23.30
CA THR A 743 10.05 -11.33 -22.78
C THR A 743 10.79 -12.66 -23.00
N LEU A 744 11.07 -13.39 -21.92
CA LEU A 744 11.76 -14.69 -21.99
C LEU A 744 10.81 -15.86 -22.29
N GLY A 745 9.53 -15.75 -21.96
CA GLY A 745 8.52 -16.79 -22.17
C GLY A 745 7.77 -16.69 -23.50
N ASN A 746 6.72 -17.50 -23.65
CA ASN A 746 5.81 -17.43 -24.80
C ASN A 746 4.98 -16.15 -24.76
N ILE A 747 4.66 -15.61 -25.92
CA ILE A 747 3.76 -14.47 -26.06
C ILE A 747 2.51 -14.84 -26.84
N THR A 748 1.34 -14.52 -26.29
CA THR A 748 0.03 -14.64 -26.94
C THR A 748 -0.61 -13.27 -26.99
N ILE A 749 -0.95 -12.79 -28.19
CA ILE A 749 -1.46 -11.44 -28.43
C ILE A 749 -2.74 -11.55 -29.27
N GLY A 750 -3.80 -10.90 -28.81
CA GLY A 750 -5.02 -10.71 -29.58
C GLY A 750 -4.83 -9.77 -30.79
N ALA A 751 -5.93 -9.46 -31.47
CA ALA A 751 -5.88 -8.53 -32.60
C ALA A 751 -5.42 -7.12 -32.17
N LEU A 752 -4.57 -6.50 -32.99
CA LEU A 752 -4.04 -5.16 -32.81
C LEU A 752 -4.71 -4.19 -33.78
N LYS A 753 -5.12 -3.02 -33.29
CA LYS A 753 -5.73 -1.98 -34.14
C LYS A 753 -5.29 -0.58 -33.72
N GLY A 754 -4.90 0.24 -34.68
CA GLY A 754 -4.48 1.63 -34.49
C GLY A 754 -4.48 2.40 -35.82
N ASP A 755 -4.32 3.71 -35.77
CA ASP A 755 -4.01 4.53 -36.95
C ASP A 755 -2.57 4.25 -37.41
N ILE A 756 -1.66 4.24 -36.43
CA ILE A 756 -0.28 3.74 -36.52
C ILE A 756 -0.12 2.62 -35.50
N VAL A 757 0.49 1.50 -35.91
CA VAL A 757 0.77 0.36 -35.03
C VAL A 757 2.28 0.10 -35.01
N SER A 758 2.90 0.30 -33.84
CA SER A 758 4.30 -0.05 -33.59
C SER A 758 4.37 -1.25 -32.66
N VAL A 759 5.04 -2.31 -33.09
CA VAL A 759 5.22 -3.56 -32.35
C VAL A 759 6.70 -3.91 -32.31
N ASP A 760 7.24 -4.12 -31.12
CA ASP A 760 8.61 -4.57 -30.89
C ASP A 760 8.63 -5.86 -30.07
N LEU A 761 8.98 -6.96 -30.71
CA LEU A 761 9.14 -8.30 -30.14
C LEU A 761 10.58 -8.82 -30.33
N GLY A 762 11.55 -7.94 -30.63
CA GLY A 762 12.89 -8.31 -31.09
C GLY A 762 13.62 -9.37 -30.26
N GLY A 763 13.60 -9.23 -28.93
CA GLY A 763 14.26 -10.15 -28.00
C GLY A 763 13.36 -11.22 -27.39
N VAL A 764 12.14 -11.45 -27.91
CA VAL A 764 11.27 -12.50 -27.41
C VAL A 764 11.91 -13.87 -27.64
N LEU A 765 12.06 -14.67 -26.57
CA LEU A 765 12.69 -16.00 -26.68
C LEU A 765 11.69 -17.16 -26.85
N GLY A 766 10.44 -16.97 -26.44
CA GLY A 766 9.38 -17.98 -26.57
C GLY A 766 8.64 -17.90 -27.90
N THR A 767 7.66 -18.80 -28.06
CA THR A 767 6.79 -18.82 -29.24
C THR A 767 5.83 -17.62 -29.27
N ILE A 768 5.56 -17.09 -30.46
CA ILE A 768 4.59 -16.01 -30.71
C ILE A 768 3.31 -16.63 -31.28
N ASN A 769 2.18 -16.49 -30.57
CA ASN A 769 0.86 -17.03 -30.93
C ASN A 769 0.88 -18.51 -31.34
N SER A 770 0.74 -19.42 -30.38
CA SER A 770 0.84 -20.88 -30.61
C SER A 770 -0.48 -21.59 -30.96
N ASP A 771 -1.58 -20.85 -31.15
CA ASP A 771 -2.90 -21.41 -31.47
C ASP A 771 -3.07 -21.72 -32.97
N ALA A 772 -4.23 -22.25 -33.35
CA ALA A 772 -4.52 -22.63 -34.75
C ALA A 772 -4.45 -21.45 -35.75
N ASN A 773 -4.41 -20.20 -35.27
CA ASN A 773 -4.32 -19.00 -36.09
C ASN A 773 -2.89 -18.47 -36.24
N ASN A 774 -1.93 -18.95 -35.42
CA ASN A 774 -0.48 -18.74 -35.47
C ASN A 774 -0.01 -17.45 -36.18
N LYS A 775 -0.61 -16.30 -35.84
CA LYS A 775 -0.31 -15.02 -36.50
C LYS A 775 -0.60 -13.83 -35.59
N VAL A 776 0.20 -12.77 -35.70
CA VAL A 776 -0.11 -11.45 -35.15
C VAL A 776 -1.00 -10.72 -36.16
N SER A 777 -2.26 -10.47 -35.80
CA SER A 777 -3.23 -9.81 -36.68
C SER A 777 -3.28 -8.31 -36.38
N ILE A 778 -2.98 -7.48 -37.37
CA ILE A 778 -2.88 -6.03 -37.26
C ILE A 778 -3.85 -5.38 -38.24
N THR A 779 -4.65 -4.41 -37.78
CA THR A 779 -5.45 -3.53 -38.63
C THR A 779 -4.94 -2.10 -38.47
N SER A 780 -4.30 -1.57 -39.52
CA SER A 780 -3.69 -0.23 -39.53
C SER A 780 -3.40 0.21 -40.96
N ASN A 781 -3.14 1.51 -41.15
CA ASN A 781 -2.62 2.06 -42.40
C ASN A 781 -1.09 2.28 -42.33
N GLU A 782 -0.52 2.29 -41.13
CA GLU A 782 0.93 2.38 -40.93
C GLU A 782 1.36 1.37 -39.85
N VAL A 783 2.32 0.50 -40.19
CA VAL A 783 2.81 -0.55 -39.30
C VAL A 783 4.33 -0.60 -39.28
N THR A 784 4.90 -0.62 -38.09
CA THR A 784 6.28 -1.07 -37.85
C THR A 784 6.21 -2.28 -36.94
N TYR A 785 6.67 -3.43 -37.42
CA TYR A 785 6.73 -4.67 -36.66
C TYR A 785 8.18 -5.16 -36.62
N VAL A 786 8.74 -5.25 -35.42
CA VAL A 786 10.02 -5.91 -35.15
C VAL A 786 9.73 -7.30 -34.60
N GLY A 787 10.01 -8.33 -35.39
CA GLY A 787 9.81 -9.72 -35.01
C GLY A 787 10.92 -10.26 -34.12
N SER A 788 10.67 -11.41 -33.48
CA SER A 788 11.69 -12.12 -32.70
C SER A 788 12.84 -12.57 -33.61
N GLU A 789 14.08 -12.40 -33.16
CA GLU A 789 15.26 -12.90 -33.87
C GLU A 789 15.29 -14.44 -34.00
N ILE A 790 14.66 -15.17 -33.07
CA ILE A 790 14.78 -16.62 -32.95
C ILE A 790 13.48 -17.39 -33.21
N SER A 791 12.33 -16.78 -32.96
CA SER A 791 11.02 -17.40 -33.15
C SER A 791 10.44 -17.03 -34.51
N LYS A 792 9.70 -17.97 -35.10
CA LYS A 792 8.95 -17.75 -36.33
C LYS A 792 8.00 -16.56 -36.18
N ASN A 793 8.09 -15.61 -37.10
CA ASN A 793 7.19 -14.46 -37.16
C ASN A 793 6.13 -14.70 -38.24
N VAL A 794 4.86 -14.69 -37.84
CA VAL A 794 3.75 -14.72 -38.78
C VAL A 794 2.88 -13.51 -38.53
N VAL A 795 2.81 -12.61 -39.51
CA VAL A 795 2.16 -11.31 -39.37
C VAL A 795 1.13 -11.13 -40.48
N GLU A 796 -0.07 -10.71 -40.11
CA GLU A 796 -1.12 -10.33 -41.04
C GLU A 796 -1.48 -8.87 -40.82
N ILE A 797 -1.32 -8.05 -41.85
CA ILE A 797 -1.62 -6.62 -41.83
C ILE A 797 -2.79 -6.35 -42.77
N THR A 798 -3.88 -5.82 -42.23
CA THR A 798 -5.08 -5.42 -42.97
C THR A 798 -5.18 -3.90 -43.00
N ALA A 799 -5.37 -3.32 -44.18
CA ALA A 799 -5.65 -1.90 -44.35
C ALA A 799 -6.87 -1.49 -43.52
N ALA A 800 -6.76 -0.38 -42.78
CA ALA A 800 -7.87 0.14 -42.00
C ALA A 800 -8.91 0.80 -42.92
N ALA A 801 -10.20 0.64 -42.59
CA ALA A 801 -11.28 1.20 -43.38
C ALA A 801 -11.16 2.73 -43.49
N GLY A 802 -11.33 3.27 -44.70
CA GLY A 802 -11.19 4.70 -45.00
C GLY A 802 -9.75 5.18 -45.21
N GLY A 803 -8.75 4.31 -45.03
CA GLY A 803 -7.36 4.57 -45.41
C GLY A 803 -7.11 4.48 -46.91
N THR A 804 -6.30 5.39 -47.43
CA THR A 804 -5.85 5.39 -48.83
C THR A 804 -4.51 4.69 -49.02
N ASP A 805 -3.68 4.69 -47.99
CA ASP A 805 -2.30 4.24 -48.06
C ASP A 805 -2.06 3.18 -46.98
N LEU A 806 -1.35 2.11 -47.33
CA LEU A 806 -0.91 1.08 -46.39
C LEU A 806 0.62 0.99 -46.43
N ASN A 807 1.28 1.48 -45.39
CA ASN A 807 2.72 1.35 -45.22
C ASN A 807 3.05 0.28 -44.17
N ALA A 808 3.72 -0.79 -44.56
CA ALA A 808 4.09 -1.90 -43.70
C ALA A 808 5.61 -2.11 -43.69
N GLN A 809 6.23 -1.91 -42.54
CA GLN A 809 7.61 -2.27 -42.29
C GLN A 809 7.66 -3.47 -41.34
N VAL A 810 8.20 -4.59 -41.81
CA VAL A 810 8.36 -5.82 -41.04
C VAL A 810 9.84 -6.16 -40.97
N ILE A 811 10.46 -5.92 -39.82
CA ILE A 811 11.83 -6.32 -39.53
C ILE A 811 11.74 -7.75 -38.99
N GLY A 812 11.89 -8.74 -39.86
CA GLY A 812 11.83 -10.16 -39.51
C GLY A 812 13.03 -10.62 -38.70
N GLY A 813 12.96 -11.88 -38.25
CA GLY A 813 14.02 -12.55 -37.49
C GLY A 813 15.00 -13.30 -38.39
N ALA A 814 15.94 -14.03 -37.79
CA ALA A 814 16.84 -14.92 -38.54
C ALA A 814 16.18 -16.28 -38.90
N ALA A 815 14.91 -16.49 -38.51
CA ALA A 815 14.17 -17.71 -38.76
C ALA A 815 13.79 -17.82 -40.25
N ALA A 816 14.05 -18.97 -40.87
CA ALA A 816 13.88 -19.17 -42.31
C ALA A 816 12.43 -19.41 -42.76
N ASP A 817 11.44 -19.19 -41.89
CA ASP A 817 10.04 -19.51 -42.13
C ASP A 817 9.07 -18.39 -41.71
N ASP A 818 9.56 -17.15 -41.69
CA ASP A 818 8.74 -15.96 -41.45
C ASP A 818 7.67 -15.79 -42.56
N ALA A 819 6.52 -15.21 -42.21
CA ALA A 819 5.41 -15.01 -43.12
C ALA A 819 4.74 -13.66 -42.92
N LEU A 820 4.62 -12.89 -44.01
CA LEU A 820 3.90 -11.63 -44.04
C LEU A 820 2.70 -11.75 -44.97
N THR A 821 1.51 -11.46 -44.45
CA THR A 821 0.28 -11.31 -45.25
C THR A 821 -0.14 -9.85 -45.24
N ILE A 822 -0.33 -9.27 -46.42
CA ILE A 822 -0.85 -7.91 -46.59
C ILE A 822 -2.21 -7.98 -47.27
N ILE A 823 -3.21 -7.36 -46.64
CA ILE A 823 -4.60 -7.35 -47.09
C ILE A 823 -5.00 -5.91 -47.41
N GLY A 824 -5.10 -5.58 -48.69
CA GLY A 824 -5.67 -4.32 -49.15
C GLY A 824 -7.20 -4.37 -49.13
N LYS A 825 -7.86 -3.30 -48.70
CA LYS A 825 -9.33 -3.25 -48.56
C LYS A 825 -9.92 -1.92 -48.96
N GLY A 826 -11.10 -1.97 -49.58
CA GLY A 826 -11.93 -0.80 -49.84
C GLY A 826 -11.20 0.22 -50.70
N ASP A 827 -10.88 1.36 -50.08
CA ASP A 827 -10.30 2.54 -50.74
C ASP A 827 -8.75 2.54 -50.76
N THR A 828 -8.08 1.44 -50.40
CA THR A 828 -6.63 1.33 -50.54
C THR A 828 -6.19 1.65 -51.98
N GLN A 829 -5.37 2.69 -52.12
CA GLN A 829 -4.78 3.18 -53.37
C GLN A 829 -3.29 2.84 -53.46
N THR A 830 -2.56 2.94 -52.34
CA THR A 830 -1.14 2.60 -52.29
C THR A 830 -0.87 1.54 -51.24
N ILE A 831 0.06 0.63 -51.54
CA ILE A 831 0.61 -0.32 -50.60
C ILE A 831 2.13 -0.25 -50.72
N THR A 832 2.81 0.05 -49.62
CA THR A 832 4.27 -0.01 -49.53
C THR A 832 4.65 -1.03 -48.46
N ALA A 833 5.53 -1.97 -48.80
CA ALA A 833 6.02 -2.98 -47.89
C ALA A 833 7.54 -3.03 -47.91
N SER A 834 8.15 -3.17 -46.73
CA SER A 834 9.59 -3.34 -46.59
C SER A 834 9.95 -4.29 -45.45
N GLY A 835 11.11 -4.93 -45.54
CA GLY A 835 11.53 -5.91 -44.55
C GLY A 835 12.44 -7.00 -45.09
N ASP A 836 13.13 -7.71 -44.19
CA ASP A 836 13.80 -8.97 -44.51
C ASP A 836 13.01 -10.12 -43.87
N LEU A 837 12.58 -11.09 -44.67
CA LEU A 837 11.85 -12.27 -44.21
C LEU A 837 12.75 -13.53 -44.12
N SER A 838 14.07 -13.40 -44.29
CA SER A 838 15.08 -14.44 -43.99
C SER A 838 14.88 -15.83 -44.61
N GLY A 839 14.18 -15.94 -45.74
CA GLY A 839 13.76 -17.20 -46.37
C GLY A 839 12.26 -17.46 -46.29
N GLY A 840 11.48 -16.49 -45.81
CA GLY A 840 10.05 -16.55 -45.58
C GLY A 840 9.17 -16.35 -46.82
N THR A 841 7.90 -16.02 -46.58
CA THR A 841 6.88 -15.85 -47.62
C THR A 841 6.12 -14.52 -47.50
N LEU A 842 5.76 -13.94 -48.64
CA LEU A 842 4.87 -12.79 -48.76
C LEU A 842 3.56 -13.24 -49.43
N THR A 843 2.43 -12.96 -48.79
CA THR A 843 1.10 -13.18 -49.35
C THR A 843 0.37 -11.85 -49.50
N LEU A 844 -0.18 -11.60 -50.70
CA LEU A 844 -0.94 -10.39 -51.01
C LEU A 844 -2.41 -10.75 -51.26
N THR A 845 -3.32 -10.18 -50.47
CA THR A 845 -4.77 -10.30 -50.67
C THR A 845 -5.32 -8.96 -51.14
N LEU A 846 -5.39 -8.80 -52.47
CA LEU A 846 -5.73 -7.51 -53.12
C LEU A 846 -7.15 -7.48 -53.72
N THR A 847 -7.91 -8.56 -53.58
CA THR A 847 -9.23 -8.72 -54.23
C THR A 847 -10.23 -7.63 -53.82
N GLU A 848 -10.11 -7.09 -52.60
CA GLU A 848 -10.96 -6.00 -52.08
C GLU A 848 -10.36 -4.59 -52.32
N ALA A 849 -9.10 -4.48 -52.77
CA ALA A 849 -8.41 -3.22 -53.04
C ALA A 849 -8.76 -2.66 -54.43
N THR A 850 -10.04 -2.34 -54.64
CA THR A 850 -10.57 -1.97 -55.97
C THR A 850 -9.98 -0.68 -56.56
N LYS A 851 -9.33 0.15 -55.73
CA LYS A 851 -8.73 1.44 -56.12
C LYS A 851 -7.20 1.44 -56.14
N LEU A 852 -6.55 0.28 -56.03
CA LEU A 852 -5.10 0.18 -56.00
C LEU A 852 -4.49 0.80 -57.27
N SER A 853 -3.59 1.75 -57.11
CA SER A 853 -2.86 2.43 -58.19
C SER A 853 -1.34 2.28 -58.08
N SER A 854 -0.83 1.92 -56.89
CA SER A 854 0.59 1.69 -56.67
C SER A 854 0.82 0.56 -55.66
N LEU A 855 1.70 -0.37 -56.00
CA LEU A 855 2.16 -1.46 -55.14
C LEU A 855 3.69 -1.48 -55.13
N ASP A 856 4.27 -1.09 -54.01
CA ASP A 856 5.72 -1.10 -53.82
C ASP A 856 6.11 -2.14 -52.76
N ILE A 857 6.64 -3.27 -53.23
CA ILE A 857 7.21 -4.33 -52.39
C ILE A 857 8.73 -4.44 -52.59
N SER A 858 9.35 -3.41 -53.19
CA SER A 858 10.79 -3.42 -53.51
C SER A 858 11.68 -3.40 -52.27
N GLY A 859 11.15 -2.94 -51.14
CA GLY A 859 11.79 -3.01 -49.85
C GLY A 859 11.75 -4.38 -49.18
N VAL A 860 10.95 -5.34 -49.69
CA VAL A 860 10.86 -6.70 -49.16
C VAL A 860 12.01 -7.55 -49.73
N LYS A 861 12.68 -8.29 -48.85
CA LYS A 861 13.85 -9.12 -49.15
C LYS A 861 13.72 -10.51 -48.51
N GLY A 862 14.51 -11.46 -49.03
CA GLY A 862 14.65 -12.78 -48.41
C GLY A 862 13.42 -13.67 -48.58
N LEU A 863 12.77 -13.65 -49.74
CA LEU A 863 11.62 -14.52 -50.04
C LEU A 863 12.06 -15.88 -50.60
N SER A 864 11.43 -16.97 -50.18
CA SER A 864 11.70 -18.33 -50.70
C SER A 864 10.76 -18.80 -51.81
N ALA A 865 9.69 -18.06 -52.08
CA ALA A 865 8.66 -18.41 -53.05
C ALA A 865 8.25 -17.20 -53.89
N ALA A 866 7.62 -17.47 -55.03
CA ALA A 866 7.08 -16.42 -55.88
C ALA A 866 5.88 -15.73 -55.22
N THR A 867 5.77 -14.42 -55.41
CA THR A 867 4.68 -13.59 -54.90
C THR A 867 3.59 -13.45 -55.97
N ALA A 868 2.36 -13.89 -55.67
CA ALA A 868 1.22 -13.72 -56.56
C ALA A 868 0.56 -12.34 -56.38
N ILE A 869 0.30 -11.64 -57.48
CA ILE A 869 -0.36 -10.33 -57.53
C ILE A 869 -1.60 -10.45 -58.42
N ASP A 870 -2.79 -10.47 -57.82
CA ASP A 870 -4.08 -10.52 -58.53
C ASP A 870 -4.76 -9.14 -58.54
N LEU A 871 -4.88 -8.54 -59.73
CA LEU A 871 -5.40 -7.19 -59.95
C LEU A 871 -6.77 -7.17 -60.63
N LYS A 872 -7.42 -8.33 -60.83
CA LYS A 872 -8.63 -8.44 -61.68
C LYS A 872 -9.79 -7.50 -61.32
N ASN A 873 -9.86 -7.07 -60.06
CA ASN A 873 -10.92 -6.22 -59.51
C ASN A 873 -10.56 -4.73 -59.43
N VAL A 874 -9.33 -4.35 -59.77
CA VAL A 874 -8.90 -2.95 -59.77
C VAL A 874 -9.62 -2.19 -60.88
N SER A 875 -10.27 -1.08 -60.54
CA SER A 875 -10.98 -0.21 -61.48
C SER A 875 -11.13 1.20 -60.90
N VAL A 876 -10.28 2.13 -61.37
CA VAL A 876 -10.36 3.56 -61.07
C VAL A 876 -10.75 4.28 -62.35
N GLU A 877 -11.88 4.99 -62.33
CA GLU A 877 -12.43 5.66 -63.51
C GLU A 877 -12.57 4.73 -64.73
N ASN A 878 -12.98 3.48 -64.48
CA ASN A 878 -13.06 2.40 -65.47
C ASN A 878 -11.71 1.99 -66.10
N LYS A 879 -10.59 2.22 -65.42
CA LYS A 879 -9.27 1.79 -65.88
C LYS A 879 -8.56 1.00 -64.80
N LEU A 880 -7.78 0.01 -65.22
CA LEU A 880 -6.84 -0.70 -64.37
C LEU A 880 -5.47 -0.08 -64.67
N ILE A 881 -5.00 0.77 -63.77
CA ILE A 881 -3.70 1.44 -63.88
C ILE A 881 -2.97 1.20 -62.58
N VAL A 882 -1.92 0.39 -62.60
CA VAL A 882 -1.13 0.04 -61.41
C VAL A 882 0.35 0.15 -61.72
N ASP A 883 1.06 0.92 -60.89
CA ASP A 883 2.51 0.97 -60.84
C ASP A 883 3.02 -0.06 -59.83
N ILE A 884 3.89 -0.98 -60.24
CA ILE A 884 4.32 -2.14 -59.46
C ILE A 884 5.84 -2.15 -59.34
N GLN A 885 6.34 -1.95 -58.11
CA GLN A 885 7.74 -2.13 -57.77
C GLN A 885 7.90 -3.47 -57.06
N GLY A 886 8.44 -4.47 -57.79
CA GLY A 886 8.60 -5.84 -57.33
C GLY A 886 9.78 -6.06 -56.38
N SER A 887 9.86 -7.26 -55.81
CA SER A 887 10.83 -7.62 -54.77
C SER A 887 12.16 -8.11 -55.37
N ASP A 888 12.98 -8.81 -54.57
CA ASP A 888 14.15 -9.54 -55.06
C ASP A 888 13.84 -10.99 -55.51
N ALA A 889 12.59 -11.45 -55.34
CA ALA A 889 12.12 -12.76 -55.77
C ALA A 889 11.23 -12.67 -57.01
N ALA A 890 10.64 -13.80 -57.43
CA ALA A 890 9.77 -13.84 -58.60
C ALA A 890 8.36 -13.33 -58.28
N GLU A 891 7.78 -12.49 -59.14
CA GLU A 891 6.38 -12.09 -59.11
C GLU A 891 5.55 -12.74 -60.23
N THR A 892 4.31 -13.11 -59.90
CA THR A 892 3.30 -13.58 -60.87
C THR A 892 2.10 -12.64 -60.85
N ILE A 893 1.98 -11.82 -61.88
CA ILE A 893 0.93 -10.81 -62.00
C ILE A 893 -0.20 -11.33 -62.87
N THR A 894 -1.44 -11.17 -62.41
CA THR A 894 -2.67 -11.48 -63.17
C THR A 894 -3.59 -10.27 -63.21
N ALA A 895 -3.92 -9.80 -64.41
CA ALA A 895 -4.83 -8.66 -64.64
C ALA A 895 -6.04 -9.07 -65.50
N ASN A 896 -6.62 -10.23 -65.22
CA ASN A 896 -7.72 -10.81 -65.99
C ASN A 896 -9.06 -10.23 -65.55
N SER A 897 -9.32 -8.97 -65.88
CA SER A 897 -10.56 -8.30 -65.47
C SER A 897 -11.80 -8.93 -66.11
N THR A 898 -12.89 -8.94 -65.35
CA THR A 898 -14.24 -9.36 -65.80
C THR A 898 -15.18 -8.17 -66.02
N SER A 899 -14.70 -6.94 -65.80
CA SER A 899 -15.53 -5.74 -65.82
C SER A 899 -15.88 -5.32 -67.25
N ALA A 900 -17.18 -5.30 -67.56
CA ALA A 900 -17.70 -4.87 -68.86
C ALA A 900 -17.52 -3.37 -69.15
N THR A 901 -17.21 -2.56 -68.13
CA THR A 901 -17.00 -1.12 -68.29
C THR A 901 -15.53 -0.73 -68.40
N LEU A 902 -14.59 -1.66 -68.15
CA LEU A 902 -13.16 -1.37 -68.14
C LEU A 902 -12.68 -0.96 -69.54
N THR A 903 -12.05 0.20 -69.67
CA THR A 903 -11.58 0.74 -70.96
C THR A 903 -10.09 0.53 -71.20
N ALA A 904 -9.29 0.39 -70.15
CA ALA A 904 -7.84 0.24 -70.29
C ALA A 904 -7.23 -0.64 -69.19
N ILE A 905 -6.20 -1.40 -69.57
CA ILE A 905 -5.28 -2.10 -68.67
C ILE A 905 -3.89 -1.53 -68.93
N THR A 906 -3.32 -0.86 -67.94
CA THR A 906 -1.98 -0.29 -67.99
C THR A 906 -1.21 -0.73 -66.75
N LEU A 907 -0.11 -1.43 -66.96
CA LEU A 907 0.81 -1.82 -65.88
C LEU A 907 2.16 -1.19 -66.15
N SER A 908 2.77 -0.63 -65.10
CA SER A 908 4.11 -0.03 -65.15
C SER A 908 4.93 -0.44 -63.93
N GLY A 909 6.22 -0.14 -63.96
CA GLY A 909 7.13 -0.29 -62.83
C GLY A 909 8.23 -1.33 -63.08
N ASP A 910 9.05 -1.54 -62.06
CA ASP A 910 10.19 -2.46 -62.10
C ASP A 910 9.98 -3.63 -61.15
N LEU A 911 9.83 -4.83 -61.70
CA LEU A 911 9.59 -6.05 -60.93
C LEU A 911 10.86 -6.58 -60.25
N GLY A 912 12.03 -5.98 -60.50
CA GLY A 912 13.25 -6.33 -59.78
C GLY A 912 13.80 -7.72 -60.14
N GLY A 913 14.07 -8.53 -59.11
CA GLY A 913 14.75 -9.82 -59.22
C GLY A 913 13.87 -10.97 -59.72
N GLY A 914 14.40 -12.19 -59.75
CA GLY A 914 13.58 -13.40 -60.01
C GLY A 914 13.12 -13.63 -61.45
N ALA A 915 12.23 -14.61 -61.62
CA ALA A 915 11.62 -14.98 -62.89
C ALA A 915 10.16 -14.51 -62.93
N ASN A 916 9.97 -13.28 -63.39
CA ASN A 916 8.71 -12.56 -63.32
C ASN A 916 7.80 -12.91 -64.49
N THR A 917 6.51 -13.05 -64.19
CA THR A 917 5.50 -13.33 -65.20
C THR A 917 4.30 -12.40 -65.09
N VAL A 918 3.77 -11.98 -66.22
CA VAL A 918 2.53 -11.19 -66.29
C VAL A 918 1.53 -11.86 -67.23
N THR A 919 0.30 -12.07 -66.76
CA THR A 919 -0.79 -12.60 -67.57
C THR A 919 -1.92 -11.58 -67.66
N VAL A 920 -2.25 -11.20 -68.90
CA VAL A 920 -3.37 -10.34 -69.24
C VAL A 920 -4.27 -11.06 -70.24
N ALA A 921 -5.30 -11.72 -69.73
CA ALA A 921 -6.32 -12.41 -70.48
C ALA A 921 -7.69 -11.93 -69.97
N PRO A 922 -8.17 -10.74 -70.38
CA PRO A 922 -9.45 -10.22 -69.91
C PRO A 922 -10.58 -11.13 -70.37
N ASP A 923 -11.62 -11.26 -69.54
CA ASP A 923 -12.75 -12.13 -69.83
C ASP A 923 -13.51 -11.69 -71.09
N ALA A 924 -14.26 -12.61 -71.70
CA ALA A 924 -15.10 -12.29 -72.86
C ALA A 924 -16.13 -11.19 -72.57
N ALA A 925 -16.53 -11.00 -71.31
CA ALA A 925 -17.42 -9.92 -70.87
C ALA A 925 -16.77 -8.53 -70.85
N ALA A 926 -15.44 -8.42 -70.81
CA ALA A 926 -14.70 -7.17 -70.72
C ALA A 926 -14.57 -6.46 -72.09
N VAL A 927 -15.70 -6.22 -72.75
CA VAL A 927 -15.77 -5.80 -74.16
C VAL A 927 -15.38 -4.34 -74.43
N ALA A 928 -15.32 -3.50 -73.38
CA ALA A 928 -15.04 -2.06 -73.51
C ALA A 928 -13.55 -1.71 -73.55
N ILE A 929 -12.64 -2.69 -73.38
CA ILE A 929 -11.20 -2.44 -73.34
C ILE A 929 -10.71 -1.99 -74.72
N THR A 930 -10.18 -0.77 -74.79
CA THR A 930 -9.56 -0.19 -76.00
C THR A 930 -8.04 -0.35 -76.02
N THR A 931 -7.43 -0.51 -74.84
CA THR A 931 -5.97 -0.51 -74.70
C THR A 931 -5.50 -1.51 -73.64
N ILE A 932 -4.51 -2.33 -74.01
CA ILE A 932 -3.65 -3.08 -73.09
C ILE A 932 -2.23 -2.54 -73.29
N ASP A 933 -1.63 -1.96 -72.25
CA ASP A 933 -0.30 -1.35 -72.31
C ASP A 933 0.58 -1.84 -71.16
N LEU A 934 1.53 -2.72 -71.47
CA LEU A 934 2.52 -3.23 -70.54
C LEU A 934 3.91 -2.62 -70.78
N SER A 935 4.03 -1.62 -71.66
CA SER A 935 5.32 -1.08 -72.09
C SER A 935 6.11 -0.39 -70.98
N GLY A 936 5.45 -0.05 -69.88
CA GLY A 936 6.08 0.49 -68.68
C GLY A 936 6.66 -0.55 -67.72
N LEU A 937 6.51 -1.86 -67.97
CA LEU A 937 7.01 -2.93 -67.10
C LEU A 937 8.42 -3.39 -67.48
N SER A 938 9.29 -3.49 -66.48
CA SER A 938 10.64 -4.06 -66.57
C SER A 938 10.95 -5.03 -65.41
N ALA A 939 12.09 -5.71 -65.45
CA ALA A 939 12.59 -6.55 -64.35
C ALA A 939 14.12 -6.41 -64.19
N THR A 940 14.58 -5.36 -63.53
CA THR A 940 15.99 -5.08 -63.33
C THR A 940 16.63 -6.09 -62.37
N GLY A 941 17.49 -6.96 -62.89
CA GLY A 941 18.16 -8.01 -62.12
C GLY A 941 17.45 -9.36 -62.15
N GLY A 942 16.33 -9.46 -62.88
CA GLY A 942 15.57 -10.69 -63.12
C GLY A 942 15.31 -10.95 -64.60
N THR A 943 14.26 -11.73 -64.87
CA THR A 943 13.70 -11.96 -66.21
C THR A 943 12.22 -11.62 -66.18
N LEU A 944 11.67 -11.16 -67.30
CA LEU A 944 10.24 -10.88 -67.48
C LEU A 944 9.70 -11.67 -68.66
N SER A 945 8.58 -12.35 -68.48
CA SER A 945 7.79 -12.90 -69.58
C SER A 945 6.32 -12.57 -69.44
N GLY A 946 5.74 -11.99 -70.48
CA GLY A 946 4.31 -11.68 -70.50
C GLY A 946 3.50 -12.61 -71.39
N THR A 947 2.23 -12.77 -71.04
CA THR A 947 1.23 -13.46 -71.85
C THR A 947 0.01 -12.57 -71.97
N ILE A 948 -0.22 -12.05 -73.17
CA ILE A 948 -1.38 -11.23 -73.48
C ILE A 948 -2.31 -12.06 -74.36
N THR A 949 -3.57 -12.25 -73.94
CA THR A 949 -4.60 -12.94 -74.72
C THR A 949 -5.71 -11.96 -75.06
N HIS A 950 -5.76 -11.56 -76.32
CA HIS A 950 -6.90 -10.85 -76.89
C HIS A 950 -8.04 -11.84 -77.15
N ASN A 951 -9.15 -11.68 -76.44
CA ASN A 951 -10.37 -12.43 -76.69
C ASN A 951 -11.12 -11.83 -77.90
N ALA A 952 -11.64 -12.67 -78.79
CA ALA A 952 -12.38 -12.22 -79.97
C ALA A 952 -13.61 -11.34 -79.65
N ALA A 953 -14.17 -11.42 -78.43
CA ALA A 953 -15.27 -10.57 -77.99
C ALA A 953 -14.86 -9.09 -77.76
N GLN A 954 -13.56 -8.81 -77.54
CA GLN A 954 -13.02 -7.46 -77.30
C GLN A 954 -12.77 -6.73 -78.62
N THR A 955 -13.86 -6.40 -79.32
CA THR A 955 -13.81 -5.72 -80.63
C THR A 955 -13.39 -4.25 -80.55
N ALA A 956 -13.48 -3.63 -79.36
CA ALA A 956 -13.06 -2.25 -79.12
C ALA A 956 -11.55 -2.07 -78.97
N LEU A 957 -10.78 -3.16 -78.87
CA LEU A 957 -9.33 -3.12 -78.63
C LEU A 957 -8.60 -2.60 -79.87
N THR A 958 -7.93 -1.45 -79.73
CA THR A 958 -7.15 -0.80 -80.79
C THR A 958 -5.65 -0.86 -80.53
N THR A 959 -5.23 -1.15 -79.30
CA THR A 959 -3.80 -1.12 -78.94
C THR A 959 -3.45 -2.22 -77.96
N ILE A 960 -2.42 -3.00 -78.30
CA ILE A 960 -1.72 -3.91 -77.38
C ILE A 960 -0.23 -3.54 -77.40
N LYS A 961 0.37 -3.34 -76.24
CA LYS A 961 1.81 -3.24 -76.08
C LYS A 961 2.30 -4.26 -75.07
N GLY A 962 3.24 -5.10 -75.47
CA GLY A 962 4.00 -5.96 -74.58
C GLY A 962 4.97 -5.17 -73.70
N SER A 963 5.74 -5.91 -72.92
CA SER A 963 6.63 -5.43 -71.88
C SER A 963 8.06 -5.24 -72.39
N ALA A 964 9.02 -5.04 -71.48
CA ALA A 964 10.45 -5.07 -71.81
C ALA A 964 11.06 -6.50 -71.75
N GLY A 965 10.23 -7.54 -71.57
CA GLY A 965 10.62 -8.95 -71.51
C GLY A 965 10.09 -9.78 -72.68
N ASN A 966 10.26 -11.10 -72.63
CA ASN A 966 9.79 -11.98 -73.71
C ASN A 966 8.27 -12.17 -73.62
N ASP A 967 7.53 -11.60 -74.57
CA ASP A 967 6.08 -11.60 -74.57
C ASP A 967 5.46 -12.64 -75.52
N THR A 968 4.39 -13.30 -75.11
CA THR A 968 3.51 -14.08 -75.97
C THR A 968 2.18 -13.35 -76.13
N ILE A 969 1.93 -12.81 -77.31
CA ILE A 969 0.74 -12.02 -77.61
C ILE A 969 -0.16 -12.82 -78.56
N THR A 970 -1.29 -13.30 -78.06
CA THR A 970 -2.32 -13.97 -78.86
C THR A 970 -3.34 -12.96 -79.36
N ILE A 971 -3.48 -12.86 -80.69
CA ILE A 971 -4.43 -11.95 -81.37
C ILE A 971 -5.68 -12.74 -81.74
N GLY A 972 -6.81 -12.43 -81.08
CA GLY A 972 -8.02 -13.24 -81.12
C GLY A 972 -8.92 -13.02 -82.34
N ILE A 973 -8.79 -11.87 -83.00
CA ILE A 973 -9.56 -11.51 -84.19
C ILE A 973 -8.72 -10.59 -85.09
N ALA A 974 -8.85 -10.72 -86.41
CA ALA A 974 -8.26 -9.77 -87.33
C ALA A 974 -9.02 -8.43 -87.24
N ASN A 975 -8.31 -7.36 -86.87
CA ASN A 975 -8.86 -6.02 -86.75
C ASN A 975 -7.83 -5.02 -87.30
N ALA A 976 -8.20 -4.29 -88.35
CA ALA A 976 -7.31 -3.34 -89.01
C ALA A 976 -6.92 -2.15 -88.11
N ASP A 977 -7.77 -1.81 -87.14
CA ASP A 977 -7.54 -0.71 -86.19
C ASP A 977 -6.69 -1.16 -84.98
N LEU A 978 -6.42 -2.46 -84.83
CA LEU A 978 -5.58 -3.00 -83.76
C LEU A 978 -4.10 -2.94 -84.14
N THR A 979 -3.33 -2.14 -83.40
CA THR A 979 -1.87 -2.13 -83.45
C THR A 979 -1.29 -2.92 -82.29
N VAL A 980 -0.31 -3.77 -82.59
CA VAL A 980 0.38 -4.61 -81.60
C VAL A 980 1.88 -4.37 -81.63
N THR A 981 2.47 -4.06 -80.47
CA THR A 981 3.94 -4.06 -80.28
C THR A 981 4.33 -5.16 -79.31
N GLY A 982 5.40 -5.90 -79.62
CA GLY A 982 6.01 -6.86 -78.69
C GLY A 982 6.76 -6.15 -77.57
N GLY A 983 7.48 -5.06 -77.92
CA GLY A 983 8.31 -4.34 -76.99
C GLY A 983 9.77 -4.77 -77.13
N ALA A 984 10.51 -4.80 -76.03
CA ALA A 984 11.87 -5.33 -76.03
C ALA A 984 11.85 -6.78 -75.57
N GLY A 985 12.65 -7.65 -76.18
CA GLY A 985 12.65 -9.07 -75.85
C GLY A 985 12.67 -9.92 -77.11
N ASN A 986 12.51 -11.23 -76.93
CA ASN A 986 12.19 -12.13 -78.03
C ASN A 986 10.70 -12.49 -77.93
N ASP A 987 9.89 -11.86 -78.77
CA ASP A 987 8.44 -11.90 -78.68
C ASP A 987 7.81 -12.93 -79.62
N VAL A 988 6.63 -13.42 -79.22
CA VAL A 988 5.85 -14.40 -79.98
C VAL A 988 4.46 -13.82 -80.26
N PHE A 989 4.22 -13.42 -81.50
CA PHE A 989 2.90 -12.99 -81.97
C PHE A 989 2.12 -14.19 -82.49
N ASN A 990 1.15 -14.66 -81.70
CA ASN A 990 0.27 -15.76 -82.08
C ASN A 990 -0.97 -15.24 -82.79
N VAL A 991 -0.98 -15.37 -84.13
CA VAL A 991 -2.05 -14.89 -85.02
C VAL A 991 -2.97 -16.01 -85.52
N THR A 992 -2.88 -17.21 -84.93
CA THR A 992 -3.65 -18.40 -85.35
C THR A 992 -5.17 -18.21 -85.33
N ALA A 993 -5.67 -17.29 -84.49
CA ALA A 993 -7.09 -16.95 -84.38
C ALA A 993 -7.49 -15.72 -85.24
N ALA A 994 -6.54 -14.90 -85.70
CA ALA A 994 -6.74 -13.69 -86.49
C ALA A 994 -6.98 -14.00 -87.98
N LYS A 995 -8.03 -14.78 -88.23
CA LYS A 995 -8.40 -15.26 -89.57
C LYS A 995 -9.11 -14.19 -90.38
N ILE A 996 -8.86 -14.20 -91.69
CA ILE A 996 -9.69 -13.50 -92.68
C ILE A 996 -11.11 -14.07 -92.61
N VAL A 997 -12.07 -13.17 -92.46
CA VAL A 997 -13.50 -13.47 -92.49
C VAL A 997 -14.08 -13.06 -93.85
N THR A 998 -13.64 -11.91 -94.38
CA THR A 998 -14.15 -11.33 -95.62
C THR A 998 -13.07 -11.27 -96.68
N ALA A 999 -12.96 -12.33 -97.50
CA ALA A 999 -11.96 -12.42 -98.59
C ALA A 999 -11.91 -11.23 -99.58
N ASN A 1000 -12.99 -10.45 -99.71
CA ASN A 1000 -13.02 -9.27 -100.58
C ASN A 1000 -12.27 -8.06 -99.98
N THR A 1001 -12.18 -7.99 -98.66
CA THR A 1001 -11.54 -6.93 -97.88
C THR A 1001 -10.73 -7.63 -96.79
N PRO A 1002 -9.64 -8.31 -97.18
CA PRO A 1002 -8.94 -9.23 -96.29
C PRO A 1002 -8.49 -8.50 -95.03
N GLU A 1003 -9.05 -8.91 -93.89
CA GLU A 1003 -8.71 -8.36 -92.58
C GLU A 1003 -7.29 -8.80 -92.20
N HIS A 1004 -6.57 -7.97 -91.44
CA HIS A 1004 -5.22 -8.27 -91.01
C HIS A 1004 -5.00 -7.92 -89.54
N ALA A 1005 -4.03 -8.58 -88.91
CA ALA A 1005 -3.41 -8.08 -87.69
C ALA A 1005 -2.30 -7.09 -88.05
N THR A 1006 -2.15 -5.99 -87.31
CA THR A 1006 -1.07 -5.02 -87.53
C THR A 1006 -0.03 -5.14 -86.43
N ILE A 1007 1.19 -5.54 -86.79
CA ILE A 1007 2.34 -5.56 -85.89
C ILE A 1007 3.24 -4.38 -86.25
N THR A 1008 3.55 -3.56 -85.25
CA THR A 1008 4.27 -2.29 -85.46
C THR A 1008 5.70 -2.31 -84.93
N ASP A 1009 6.11 -3.42 -84.31
CA ASP A 1009 7.42 -3.62 -83.70
C ASP A 1009 7.84 -5.08 -83.87
N PHE A 1010 9.06 -5.29 -84.36
CA PHE A 1010 9.68 -6.59 -84.59
C PHE A 1010 11.20 -6.42 -84.67
N SER A 1011 11.92 -7.25 -83.94
CA SER A 1011 13.37 -7.26 -83.77
C SER A 1011 13.93 -8.66 -84.02
N ALA A 1012 15.25 -8.77 -84.18
CA ALA A 1012 15.91 -10.06 -84.32
C ALA A 1012 15.66 -10.93 -83.08
N GLY A 1013 15.10 -12.13 -83.27
CA GLY A 1013 14.67 -13.04 -82.20
C GLY A 1013 13.15 -13.15 -82.05
N ASP A 1014 12.38 -12.17 -82.55
CA ASP A 1014 10.91 -12.21 -82.53
C ASP A 1014 10.36 -13.24 -83.50
N SER A 1015 9.12 -13.68 -83.26
CA SER A 1015 8.46 -14.69 -84.08
C SER A 1015 6.96 -14.47 -84.24
N ILE A 1016 6.42 -14.88 -85.39
CA ILE A 1016 4.98 -14.87 -85.67
C ILE A 1016 4.51 -16.30 -85.93
N LYS A 1017 3.53 -16.73 -85.15
CA LYS A 1017 2.89 -18.04 -85.23
C LYS A 1017 1.59 -17.97 -86.00
N PHE A 1018 1.59 -18.48 -87.23
CA PHE A 1018 0.44 -18.46 -88.13
C PHE A 1018 -0.49 -19.68 -87.97
N ALA A 1019 0.06 -20.85 -87.65
CA ALA A 1019 -0.68 -22.11 -87.54
C ALA A 1019 0.07 -23.13 -86.68
N ALA A 1020 -0.52 -24.30 -86.46
CA ALA A 1020 0.19 -25.43 -85.87
C ALA A 1020 1.31 -25.98 -86.78
N SER A 1021 1.26 -25.71 -88.09
CA SER A 1021 2.28 -26.13 -89.06
C SER A 1021 2.46 -25.07 -90.16
N VAL A 1022 3.69 -24.60 -90.31
CA VAL A 1022 4.14 -23.74 -91.41
C VAL A 1022 5.28 -24.48 -92.10
N THR A 1023 5.09 -24.82 -93.38
CA THR A 1023 6.02 -25.68 -94.13
C THR A 1023 7.13 -24.91 -94.81
N ALA A 1024 6.89 -23.65 -95.18
CA ALA A 1024 7.86 -22.80 -95.85
C ALA A 1024 7.53 -21.31 -95.67
N TYR A 1025 8.56 -20.48 -95.87
CA TYR A 1025 8.45 -19.04 -96.06
C TYR A 1025 8.97 -18.69 -97.45
N LYS A 1026 8.28 -17.81 -98.17
CA LYS A 1026 8.69 -17.31 -99.49
C LYS A 1026 8.54 -15.80 -99.57
N HIS A 1027 9.62 -15.10 -99.87
CA HIS A 1027 9.57 -13.69 -100.24
C HIS A 1027 9.17 -13.57 -101.73
N SER A 1028 8.04 -12.91 -102.00
CA SER A 1028 7.55 -12.66 -103.35
C SER A 1028 8.19 -11.40 -103.93
N THR A 1029 8.79 -11.55 -105.12
CA THR A 1029 9.41 -10.44 -105.87
C THR A 1029 8.50 -9.92 -106.99
N VAL A 1030 7.21 -10.31 -106.98
CA VAL A 1030 6.21 -9.86 -107.95
C VAL A 1030 6.04 -8.34 -107.86
N ASP A 1031 6.03 -7.64 -109.00
CA ASP A 1031 5.75 -6.20 -109.05
C ASP A 1031 4.27 -5.93 -108.76
N LEU A 1032 4.01 -5.27 -107.63
CA LEU A 1032 2.66 -4.96 -107.14
C LEU A 1032 2.28 -3.47 -107.32
N SER A 1033 3.14 -2.65 -107.93
CA SER A 1033 2.98 -1.18 -108.04
C SER A 1033 1.71 -0.72 -108.79
N GLY A 1034 1.12 -1.59 -109.62
CA GLY A 1034 -0.10 -1.32 -110.40
C GLY A 1034 -1.40 -1.94 -109.85
N LYS A 1035 -1.39 -2.54 -108.64
CA LYS A 1035 -2.57 -3.24 -108.08
C LYS A 1035 -3.49 -2.28 -107.32
N ALA A 1036 -4.79 -2.33 -107.63
CA ALA A 1036 -5.79 -1.39 -107.11
C ALA A 1036 -6.11 -1.54 -105.61
N ASP A 1037 -5.97 -2.76 -105.07
CA ASP A 1037 -6.25 -3.07 -103.68
C ASP A 1037 -5.36 -4.23 -103.17
N LEU A 1038 -5.33 -4.41 -101.85
CA LEU A 1038 -4.55 -5.45 -101.16
C LEU A 1038 -4.98 -6.86 -101.58
N LYS A 1039 -6.26 -7.05 -101.90
CA LYS A 1039 -6.79 -8.31 -102.44
C LYS A 1039 -6.13 -8.66 -103.78
N SER A 1040 -6.07 -7.71 -104.70
CA SER A 1040 -5.43 -7.86 -106.02
C SER A 1040 -3.92 -8.04 -105.92
N ALA A 1041 -3.31 -7.53 -104.85
CA ALA A 1041 -1.90 -7.75 -104.53
C ALA A 1041 -1.64 -9.20 -104.05
N ILE A 1042 -2.42 -9.70 -103.08
CA ILE A 1042 -2.34 -11.10 -102.61
C ILE A 1042 -2.59 -12.08 -103.76
N ALA A 1043 -3.59 -11.81 -104.60
CA ALA A 1043 -3.90 -12.65 -105.76
C ALA A 1043 -2.70 -12.76 -106.74
N ALA A 1044 -1.96 -11.67 -106.94
CA ALA A 1044 -0.78 -11.66 -107.80
C ALA A 1044 0.38 -12.47 -107.19
N VAL A 1045 0.57 -12.40 -105.88
CA VAL A 1045 1.58 -13.19 -105.14
C VAL A 1045 1.29 -14.70 -105.23
N LEU A 1046 0.02 -15.10 -105.04
CA LEU A 1046 -0.39 -16.51 -105.09
C LEU A 1046 -0.35 -17.10 -106.51
N THR A 1047 -0.56 -16.27 -107.54
CA THR A 1047 -0.48 -16.74 -108.94
C THR A 1047 0.93 -17.24 -109.30
N ASP A 1048 1.97 -16.68 -108.68
CA ASP A 1048 3.38 -16.99 -108.98
C ASP A 1048 3.91 -18.19 -108.17
N SER A 1049 3.28 -18.54 -107.05
CA SER A 1049 3.74 -19.62 -106.17
C SER A 1049 2.66 -20.03 -105.15
N ASP A 1050 1.58 -20.70 -105.55
CA ASP A 1050 0.53 -21.22 -104.63
C ASP A 1050 0.93 -22.57 -103.99
N GLU A 1051 1.41 -22.54 -102.76
CA GLU A 1051 1.68 -23.71 -101.92
C GLU A 1051 0.88 -23.59 -100.62
N ALA A 1052 0.23 -24.68 -100.22
CA ALA A 1052 -0.45 -24.73 -98.93
C ALA A 1052 0.55 -24.68 -97.80
N THR A 1053 0.07 -24.22 -96.65
CA THR A 1053 0.81 -24.11 -95.38
C THR A 1053 2.09 -23.28 -95.48
N THR A 1054 2.16 -22.39 -96.48
CA THR A 1054 3.30 -21.51 -96.74
C THR A 1054 2.95 -20.06 -96.40
N VAL A 1055 3.90 -19.33 -95.82
CA VAL A 1055 3.80 -17.88 -95.58
C VAL A 1055 4.50 -17.13 -96.70
N TYR A 1056 3.81 -16.15 -97.28
CA TYR A 1056 4.33 -15.28 -98.34
C TYR A 1056 4.58 -13.88 -97.81
N GLY A 1057 5.83 -13.42 -97.87
CA GLY A 1057 6.21 -12.04 -97.63
C GLY A 1057 6.12 -11.22 -98.92
N PHE A 1058 5.49 -10.05 -98.89
CA PHE A 1058 5.46 -9.11 -100.02
C PHE A 1058 5.29 -7.67 -99.57
N THR A 1059 5.71 -6.73 -100.41
CA THR A 1059 5.55 -5.28 -100.15
C THR A 1059 4.48 -4.69 -101.06
N TYR A 1060 3.48 -4.03 -100.49
CA TYR A 1060 2.42 -3.34 -101.22
C TYR A 1060 2.20 -1.95 -100.63
N ASN A 1061 2.19 -0.91 -101.47
CA ASN A 1061 2.06 0.50 -101.04
C ASN A 1061 3.04 0.92 -99.92
N ASN A 1062 4.31 0.51 -100.04
CA ASN A 1062 5.39 0.77 -99.06
C ASN A 1062 5.23 0.11 -97.69
N GLU A 1063 4.29 -0.83 -97.56
CA GLU A 1063 4.06 -1.60 -96.34
C GLU A 1063 4.36 -3.07 -96.60
N SER A 1064 4.89 -3.77 -95.60
CA SER A 1064 5.23 -5.18 -95.70
C SER A 1064 4.09 -6.04 -95.15
N TYR A 1065 3.79 -7.14 -95.83
CA TYR A 1065 2.72 -8.06 -95.47
C TYR A 1065 3.24 -9.50 -95.46
N LEU A 1066 2.75 -10.28 -94.49
CA LEU A 1066 2.91 -11.72 -94.43
C LEU A 1066 1.55 -12.38 -94.58
N TYR A 1067 1.39 -13.22 -95.59
CA TYR A 1067 0.15 -13.92 -95.90
C TYR A 1067 0.35 -15.43 -95.77
N TYR A 1068 -0.37 -16.06 -94.84
CA TYR A 1068 -0.37 -17.51 -94.68
C TYR A 1068 -1.53 -18.14 -95.45
N ASN A 1069 -1.17 -19.02 -96.38
CA ASN A 1069 -2.10 -19.72 -97.24
C ASN A 1069 -2.46 -21.10 -96.65
N VAL A 1070 -3.71 -21.29 -96.21
CA VAL A 1070 -4.14 -22.54 -95.54
C VAL A 1070 -4.40 -23.67 -96.54
N ALA A 1071 -4.91 -23.37 -97.73
CA ALA A 1071 -5.35 -24.35 -98.72
C ALA A 1071 -4.54 -24.27 -100.03
N THR A 1072 -4.44 -25.36 -100.79
CA THR A 1072 -3.96 -25.30 -102.18
C THR A 1072 -5.15 -25.02 -103.12
N THR A 1073 -4.93 -24.23 -104.18
CA THR A 1073 -5.85 -23.92 -105.31
C THR A 1073 -6.70 -22.65 -105.25
N THR A 1074 -6.40 -21.70 -104.35
CA THR A 1074 -7.10 -20.40 -104.30
C THR A 1074 -6.22 -19.28 -104.86
N ALA A 1075 -6.56 -18.76 -106.05
CA ALA A 1075 -5.83 -17.66 -106.70
C ALA A 1075 -6.07 -16.27 -106.03
N THR A 1076 -6.69 -16.21 -104.86
CA THR A 1076 -7.01 -15.01 -104.08
C THR A 1076 -7.05 -15.35 -102.59
N ALA A 1077 -7.03 -14.33 -101.72
CA ALA A 1077 -7.29 -14.51 -100.28
C ALA A 1077 -8.58 -15.30 -100.02
N ALA A 1078 -8.58 -16.24 -99.07
CA ALA A 1078 -9.74 -17.01 -98.68
C ALA A 1078 -10.07 -16.87 -97.19
N ALA A 1079 -11.29 -17.29 -96.83
CA ALA A 1079 -11.69 -17.34 -95.42
C ALA A 1079 -10.87 -18.39 -94.68
N ASN A 1080 -10.45 -18.08 -93.46
CA ASN A 1080 -9.50 -18.83 -92.61
C ASN A 1080 -8.01 -18.65 -92.92
N ASP A 1081 -7.64 -18.00 -94.02
CA ASP A 1081 -6.26 -17.57 -94.21
C ASP A 1081 -5.91 -16.47 -93.19
N VAL A 1082 -4.62 -16.23 -92.98
CA VAL A 1082 -4.15 -15.24 -92.00
C VAL A 1082 -3.27 -14.22 -92.71
N LEU A 1083 -3.56 -12.94 -92.48
CA LEU A 1083 -2.82 -11.83 -93.04
C LEU A 1083 -2.29 -10.95 -91.90
N VAL A 1084 -1.00 -10.65 -91.95
CA VAL A 1084 -0.33 -9.76 -91.00
C VAL A 1084 0.29 -8.61 -91.77
N LYS A 1085 0.02 -7.38 -91.33
CA LYS A 1085 0.69 -6.17 -91.77
C LYS A 1085 1.84 -5.88 -90.82
N LEU A 1086 3.03 -5.69 -91.37
CA LEU A 1086 4.24 -5.29 -90.66
C LEU A 1086 4.52 -3.81 -90.99
N THR A 1087 4.59 -2.96 -89.98
CA THR A 1087 4.77 -1.51 -90.13
C THR A 1087 5.74 -0.98 -89.06
N GLY A 1088 6.26 0.24 -89.20
CA GLY A 1088 7.05 0.91 -88.16
C GLY A 1088 8.58 0.90 -88.36
N THR A 1089 9.12 -0.10 -89.04
CA THR A 1089 10.53 -0.16 -89.48
C THR A 1089 10.64 -0.82 -90.87
N THR A 1090 11.73 -0.61 -91.60
CA THR A 1090 11.97 -1.30 -92.87
C THR A 1090 12.21 -2.78 -92.61
N VAL A 1091 11.24 -3.64 -92.91
CA VAL A 1091 11.38 -5.09 -92.81
C VAL A 1091 12.31 -5.60 -93.92
N ASP A 1092 13.35 -6.33 -93.56
CA ASP A 1092 14.07 -7.18 -94.52
C ASP A 1092 13.33 -8.50 -94.67
N LEU A 1093 12.49 -8.60 -95.71
CA LEU A 1093 11.73 -9.82 -95.97
C LEU A 1093 12.62 -11.00 -96.37
N ASP A 1094 13.88 -10.79 -96.76
CA ASP A 1094 14.81 -11.87 -97.09
C ASP A 1094 15.48 -12.48 -95.85
N SER A 1095 15.43 -11.79 -94.70
CA SER A 1095 16.03 -12.30 -93.46
C SER A 1095 15.10 -13.26 -92.69
N LEU A 1096 13.81 -13.34 -93.04
CA LEU A 1096 12.85 -14.16 -92.33
C LEU A 1096 13.05 -15.66 -92.59
N THR A 1097 12.92 -16.46 -91.54
CA THR A 1097 13.07 -17.93 -91.62
C THR A 1097 11.95 -18.66 -90.91
N VAL A 1098 11.70 -19.91 -91.32
CA VAL A 1098 10.80 -20.80 -90.58
C VAL A 1098 11.61 -21.57 -89.55
N THR A 1099 11.33 -21.33 -88.27
CA THR A 1099 11.91 -22.10 -87.15
C THR A 1099 10.79 -22.57 -86.24
N ASN A 1100 10.73 -23.87 -85.93
CA ASN A 1100 9.69 -24.47 -85.07
C ASN A 1100 8.23 -24.22 -85.51
N ASN A 1101 7.98 -24.10 -86.82
CA ASN A 1101 6.69 -23.72 -87.44
C ASN A 1101 6.29 -22.24 -87.29
N ASP A 1102 7.17 -21.39 -86.77
CA ASP A 1102 6.93 -19.95 -86.65
C ASP A 1102 7.86 -19.19 -87.62
N ILE A 1103 7.42 -18.00 -88.03
CA ILE A 1103 8.24 -17.07 -88.83
C ILE A 1103 9.09 -16.26 -87.88
N VAL A 1104 10.40 -16.43 -87.92
CA VAL A 1104 11.36 -15.76 -87.03
C VAL A 1104 12.07 -14.64 -87.77
N PHE A 1105 12.17 -13.48 -87.12
CA PHE A 1105 12.95 -12.33 -87.56
C PHE A 1105 14.42 -12.55 -87.17
N ALA A 1106 15.33 -12.46 -88.16
CA ALA A 1106 16.76 -12.73 -87.99
C ALA A 1106 17.60 -11.46 -87.89
#